data_AF-A0A2V7IRY0-F1
#
_entry.id   AF-A0A2V7IRY0-F1
#
_cell.length_a   1.000
_cell.length_b   1.000
_cell.length_c   1.000
_cell.angle_alpha   90.00
_cell.angle_beta   90.00
_cell.angle_gamma   90.00
#
_symmetry.space_group_name_H-M   'P 1'
#
loop_
_entity.id
_entity.type
_entity.pdbx_description
1 polymer ?
#
loop_
_entity_poly.entity_id
_entity_poly.type
_entity_poly.pdbx_seq_one_letter_code
_entity_poly.pdbx_strand_id
1 'polypeptide(L)'
;MVMVGAGDIADCTRSGDSLTANLMDTIPGTVFALGDNAYPNGSSSDYANCYAPTWGRHKARTRPIPGNHDYVSHDSSGYFGYFGAAAGDPAKGYYSYDLGAWHIIALNSQIAHWTGSPQEQWLRADLAASTKRCTLAYWHYPLFSSSTVEVDTASRALWRALYDAGVELVLNGHHHDYERFAPQTPTGTLDPTYGIREIIVGTGGGEGLFPFGTIAPNSEVRDNVTFGVLKLTLRTGGFDWKFIPIPGKTFTDAGSGTCHDSPSAPPPVNHAPTAAPGGPYSGAEAGTVSFNGSGSSDPDGDALTYAWSFGDGTSGTGVNPSHVYADNGSYTVTLTVTDTHGAASTPATTTATVANVAPTVTGGPNQSAPIGSPVTVSATFSDPGTNDAPWAYAVAWGDGLPATTGSTTSQTNPITATHTYALPGTYTVSVTVTDKDGGAGSGQLTVTVGTAPNRPPTAAVGGPYSGAEGAAVSFDGSGSSDPDGDALTYAWNFGDGNTGTSVRPSHTYADNGSYTVTLTVTDSHGTSSSPSSTTATIANVAPAVTAGPNQSATIGIPVTVSATFSDPGTNDAPWTYTVAWGDGLPATTGSTTSQTNPITATHTYALPGTYTVTVTVTDKDGGAGSGQLTVTVGTAPNRPPSAAAGGPYSGAEGAAVSFDGSGSSDPDGDALTYAWNFGDGSTGTGVRPSHAYADNRSYTVTLTVTDSHGASSSPSSTTATIANVAPSVNPGPNQTATTGSPVTLSASFSDPGANDTPWAYSVDWGDGSAATTGSTTSQSSPITATHTYTAAGTSTVRITVTDKDGAAGVGTKSITVSAGSATVTLVGAGNIARCDRTGDEATAAILDTIPGSVFADGDGAYPGGTPTAYGTCYDPSWGRHKARTLPVPGHRDYDSSSTASGYFSYWGAQAGDPTKGYYSFDLGAWHVVVLNSNNTYVSTAAGSPQETWLRSDLAATTKQCVLALFHNPRFYSTTSSTFSPTSSVKPFWDDLYAAHAELIVNGHMRDYERFAPQTPTGAADPVNGIREIIVGTGGEGQDLPNTLIIPNSEVNLSNVFGVLKLTLGDGTYAWQLIPVAGQTATDSGSGSCH
;
A
#
# COMPACT_ATOMS: atom_id res chain seq x y z
N MET A 1 -33.42 -22.49 -15.06
CA MET A 1 -33.98 -23.84 -14.81
C MET A 1 -35.18 -23.75 -13.88
N VAL A 2 -35.90 -24.84 -13.65
CA VAL A 2 -37.02 -24.89 -12.68
C VAL A 2 -36.82 -26.10 -11.75
N MET A 3 -37.10 -25.89 -10.47
CA MET A 3 -37.23 -26.92 -9.44
C MET A 3 -38.61 -26.83 -8.81
N VAL A 4 -39.18 -27.94 -8.35
CA VAL A 4 -40.46 -27.96 -7.60
C VAL A 4 -40.47 -29.09 -6.57
N GLY A 5 -41.03 -28.88 -5.38
CA GLY A 5 -41.02 -29.91 -4.34
C GLY A 5 -41.57 -29.51 -2.98
N ALA A 6 -41.45 -30.44 -2.04
CA ALA A 6 -41.86 -30.38 -0.64
C ALA A 6 -41.18 -31.54 0.14
N GLY A 7 -41.27 -31.55 1.46
CA GLY A 7 -41.02 -32.73 2.32
C GLY A 7 -42.33 -33.40 2.76
N ASP A 8 -42.19 -34.45 3.58
CA ASP A 8 -43.28 -34.96 4.44
C ASP A 8 -44.48 -35.46 3.62
N ILE A 9 -44.19 -36.43 2.75
CA ILE A 9 -44.80 -36.49 1.42
C ILE A 9 -45.99 -37.45 1.31
N ALA A 10 -45.84 -38.75 1.60
CA ALA A 10 -46.87 -39.75 1.27
C ALA A 10 -47.20 -40.72 2.40
N ASP A 11 -48.48 -40.81 2.76
CA ASP A 11 -49.08 -41.77 3.70
C ASP A 11 -50.28 -42.43 3.01
N CYS A 12 -50.28 -43.77 2.96
CA CYS A 12 -51.37 -44.57 2.40
C CYS A 12 -52.75 -44.34 3.06
N THR A 13 -52.81 -43.71 4.23
CA THR A 13 -54.08 -43.38 4.92
C THR A 13 -54.67 -42.01 4.53
N ARG A 14 -53.96 -41.21 3.73
CA ARG A 14 -54.32 -39.80 3.42
C ARG A 14 -54.41 -39.54 1.92
N SER A 15 -54.51 -38.26 1.56
CA SER A 15 -54.68 -37.81 0.17
C SER A 15 -54.09 -36.42 -0.12
N GLY A 16 -53.38 -35.81 0.83
CA GLY A 16 -52.66 -34.54 0.61
C GLY A 16 -51.55 -34.73 -0.42
N ASP A 17 -50.83 -35.84 -0.30
CA ASP A 17 -49.80 -36.35 -1.23
C ASP A 17 -50.25 -36.38 -2.70
N SER A 18 -51.49 -36.79 -2.93
CA SER A 18 -52.13 -36.88 -4.23
C SER A 18 -52.44 -35.49 -4.78
N LEU A 19 -52.91 -34.59 -3.92
CA LEU A 19 -53.23 -33.21 -4.28
C LEU A 19 -51.98 -32.38 -4.58
N THR A 20 -50.87 -32.59 -3.86
CA THR A 20 -49.59 -31.93 -4.13
C THR A 20 -48.90 -32.51 -5.38
N ALA A 21 -48.95 -33.83 -5.58
CA ALA A 21 -48.46 -34.45 -6.82
C ALA A 21 -49.18 -33.93 -8.07
N ASN A 22 -50.49 -33.68 -7.97
CA ASN A 22 -51.30 -33.15 -9.08
C ASN A 22 -50.88 -31.73 -9.49
N LEU A 23 -50.30 -30.92 -8.60
CA LEU A 23 -49.73 -29.61 -8.96
C LEU A 23 -48.51 -29.80 -9.88
N MET A 24 -47.63 -30.73 -9.51
CA MET A 24 -46.38 -30.98 -10.22
C MET A 24 -46.56 -31.57 -11.62
N ASP A 25 -47.67 -32.25 -11.92
CA ASP A 25 -47.99 -32.72 -13.28
C ASP A 25 -47.97 -31.60 -14.33
N THR A 26 -48.25 -30.35 -13.90
CA THR A 26 -48.26 -29.16 -14.76
C THR A 26 -46.96 -28.33 -14.71
N ILE A 27 -46.02 -28.68 -13.82
CA ILE A 27 -44.81 -27.90 -13.54
C ILE A 27 -43.58 -28.67 -14.04
N PRO A 28 -43.05 -28.39 -15.25
CA PRO A 28 -41.83 -29.00 -15.74
C PRO A 28 -40.60 -28.49 -15.00
N GLY A 29 -39.58 -29.34 -14.88
CA GLY A 29 -38.36 -29.08 -14.09
C GLY A 29 -37.96 -30.27 -13.24
N THR A 30 -36.87 -30.14 -12.49
CA THR A 30 -36.41 -31.14 -11.51
C THR A 30 -37.39 -31.16 -10.33
N VAL A 31 -37.70 -32.34 -9.79
CA VAL A 31 -38.45 -32.46 -8.53
C VAL A 31 -37.46 -32.64 -7.39
N PHE A 32 -37.61 -31.88 -6.30
CA PHE A 32 -36.93 -32.16 -5.04
C PHE A 32 -37.94 -32.77 -4.06
N ALA A 33 -37.44 -33.60 -3.14
CA ALA A 33 -38.26 -34.28 -2.14
C ALA A 33 -37.48 -34.26 -0.82
N LEU A 34 -37.97 -33.50 0.16
CA LEU A 34 -37.18 -33.01 1.31
C LEU A 34 -37.19 -33.96 2.52
N GLY A 35 -37.10 -35.27 2.27
CA GLY A 35 -37.17 -36.29 3.30
C GLY A 35 -38.60 -36.65 3.69
N ASP A 36 -38.72 -37.67 4.53
CA ASP A 36 -39.96 -38.34 4.92
C ASP A 36 -40.89 -38.59 3.72
N ASN A 37 -40.29 -39.24 2.73
CA ASN A 37 -40.92 -39.47 1.45
C ASN A 37 -42.09 -40.46 1.57
N ALA A 38 -41.95 -41.51 2.39
CA ALA A 38 -42.92 -42.60 2.50
C ALA A 38 -43.17 -43.03 3.96
N TYR A 39 -44.28 -42.57 4.54
CA TYR A 39 -44.75 -42.98 5.85
C TYR A 39 -45.38 -44.39 5.80
N PRO A 40 -45.37 -45.15 6.93
CA PRO A 40 -44.87 -44.74 8.24
C PRO A 40 -43.37 -45.00 8.49
N ASN A 41 -42.68 -45.84 7.71
CA ASN A 41 -41.35 -46.34 8.10
C ASN A 41 -40.30 -46.35 6.96
N GLY A 42 -40.55 -45.65 5.84
CA GLY A 42 -39.62 -45.62 4.71
C GLY A 42 -39.39 -46.96 4.04
N SER A 43 -40.23 -47.97 4.30
CA SER A 43 -39.99 -49.34 3.88
C SER A 43 -40.24 -49.51 2.38
N SER A 44 -39.66 -50.56 1.77
CA SER A 44 -39.92 -50.87 0.36
C SER A 44 -41.40 -51.07 0.03
N SER A 45 -42.21 -51.46 1.02
CA SER A 45 -43.69 -51.49 0.94
C SER A 45 -44.32 -50.10 0.96
N ASP A 46 -43.86 -49.19 1.82
CA ASP A 46 -44.40 -47.82 1.91
C ASP A 46 -44.09 -47.04 0.63
N TYR A 47 -42.89 -47.22 0.09
CA TYR A 47 -42.49 -46.72 -1.22
C TYR A 47 -43.33 -47.29 -2.38
N ALA A 48 -43.64 -48.58 -2.36
CA ALA A 48 -44.42 -49.24 -3.41
C ALA A 48 -45.92 -48.92 -3.35
N ASN A 49 -46.47 -48.71 -2.14
CA ASN A 49 -47.90 -48.59 -1.92
C ASN A 49 -48.38 -47.14 -1.71
N CYS A 50 -47.57 -46.28 -1.11
CA CYS A 50 -47.94 -44.91 -0.76
C CYS A 50 -47.28 -43.90 -1.71
N TYR A 51 -45.94 -43.87 -1.78
CA TYR A 51 -45.23 -42.91 -2.65
C TYR A 51 -45.38 -43.21 -4.14
N ALA A 52 -45.27 -44.49 -4.57
CA ALA A 52 -45.27 -44.82 -5.99
C ALA A 52 -46.55 -44.45 -6.76
N PRO A 53 -47.77 -44.63 -6.22
CA PRO A 53 -49.00 -44.18 -6.88
C PRO A 53 -49.13 -42.65 -7.00
N THR A 54 -48.54 -41.89 -6.08
CA THR A 54 -48.74 -40.44 -5.99
C THR A 54 -47.52 -39.68 -6.54
N TRP A 55 -46.53 -39.35 -5.71
CA TRP A 55 -45.33 -38.60 -6.13
C TRP A 55 -44.39 -39.41 -7.05
N GLY A 56 -44.37 -40.74 -6.91
CA GLY A 56 -43.46 -41.62 -7.64
C GLY A 56 -43.63 -41.64 -9.16
N ARG A 57 -44.75 -41.12 -9.70
CA ARG A 57 -44.88 -40.85 -11.14
C ARG A 57 -43.87 -39.81 -11.66
N HIS A 58 -43.33 -38.97 -10.77
CA HIS A 58 -42.28 -37.99 -11.08
C HIS A 58 -40.85 -38.52 -10.84
N LYS A 59 -40.69 -39.74 -10.31
CA LYS A 59 -39.40 -40.33 -9.89
C LYS A 59 -38.24 -40.14 -10.86
N ALA A 60 -38.48 -40.23 -12.18
CA ALA A 60 -37.45 -40.06 -13.21
C ALA A 60 -36.78 -38.67 -13.21
N ARG A 61 -37.48 -37.64 -12.70
CA ARG A 61 -37.00 -36.26 -12.54
C ARG A 61 -36.79 -35.86 -11.08
N THR A 62 -36.98 -36.78 -10.13
CA THR A 62 -36.79 -36.54 -8.69
C THR A 62 -35.30 -36.57 -8.31
N ARG A 63 -34.92 -35.70 -7.38
CA ARG A 63 -33.64 -35.64 -6.67
C ARG A 63 -33.96 -35.58 -5.17
N PRO A 64 -34.17 -36.74 -4.54
CA PRO A 64 -34.65 -36.82 -3.18
C PRO A 64 -33.50 -36.77 -2.18
N ILE A 65 -33.87 -36.59 -0.93
CA ILE A 65 -33.06 -36.85 0.28
C ILE A 65 -33.89 -37.72 1.24
N PRO A 66 -33.28 -38.43 2.19
CA PRO A 66 -33.99 -39.18 3.22
C PRO A 66 -34.32 -38.31 4.44
N GLY A 67 -35.46 -38.59 5.11
CA GLY A 67 -35.80 -38.04 6.43
C GLY A 67 -35.69 -39.07 7.57
N ASN A 68 -36.14 -38.75 8.78
CA ASN A 68 -36.09 -39.69 9.92
C ASN A 68 -36.99 -40.91 9.70
N HIS A 69 -38.17 -40.77 9.11
CA HIS A 69 -39.02 -41.92 8.78
C HIS A 69 -38.39 -42.81 7.68
N ASP A 70 -37.61 -42.24 6.76
CA ASP A 70 -36.83 -43.02 5.79
C ASP A 70 -35.74 -43.90 6.45
N TYR A 71 -35.25 -43.53 7.64
CA TYR A 71 -34.26 -44.28 8.43
C TYR A 71 -34.86 -45.23 9.49
N VAL A 72 -36.18 -45.31 9.63
CA VAL A 72 -36.82 -46.34 10.48
C VAL A 72 -36.64 -47.74 9.85
N SER A 73 -36.57 -47.81 8.52
CA SER A 73 -36.01 -48.98 7.83
C SER A 73 -34.48 -49.02 8.01
N HIS A 74 -33.93 -50.17 8.43
CA HIS A 74 -32.49 -50.33 8.70
C HIS A 74 -31.66 -49.88 7.47
N ASP A 75 -30.70 -49.01 7.74
CA ASP A 75 -29.77 -48.39 6.77
C ASP A 75 -30.47 -47.62 5.63
N SER A 76 -31.71 -47.16 5.86
CA SER A 76 -32.56 -46.50 4.87
C SER A 76 -32.73 -47.31 3.57
N SER A 77 -32.71 -48.63 3.70
CA SER A 77 -32.67 -49.57 2.58
C SER A 77 -33.90 -49.50 1.66
N GLY A 78 -35.06 -49.05 2.16
CA GLY A 78 -36.23 -48.77 1.33
C GLY A 78 -36.06 -47.54 0.43
N TYR A 79 -35.55 -46.43 0.97
CA TYR A 79 -35.25 -45.19 0.24
C TYR A 79 -34.21 -45.43 -0.88
N PHE A 80 -33.03 -45.96 -0.53
CA PHE A 80 -31.98 -46.24 -1.52
C PHE A 80 -32.40 -47.33 -2.51
N GLY A 81 -33.10 -48.37 -2.05
CA GLY A 81 -33.62 -49.43 -2.90
C GLY A 81 -34.70 -48.95 -3.89
N TYR A 82 -35.49 -47.95 -3.51
CA TYR A 82 -36.46 -47.33 -4.40
C TYR A 82 -35.79 -46.37 -5.39
N PHE A 83 -35.08 -45.34 -4.92
CA PHE A 83 -34.58 -44.27 -5.79
C PHE A 83 -33.29 -44.63 -6.55
N GLY A 84 -32.49 -45.57 -6.05
CA GLY A 84 -31.23 -45.98 -6.66
C GLY A 84 -30.28 -44.79 -6.84
N ALA A 85 -29.64 -44.70 -8.01
CA ALA A 85 -28.67 -43.64 -8.33
C ALA A 85 -29.25 -42.20 -8.30
N ALA A 86 -30.57 -42.01 -8.23
CA ALA A 86 -31.15 -40.68 -8.02
C ALA A 86 -30.94 -40.16 -6.59
N ALA A 87 -30.70 -41.04 -5.62
CA ALA A 87 -30.42 -40.75 -4.20
C ALA A 87 -28.91 -40.61 -3.89
N GLY A 88 -28.06 -40.54 -4.90
CA GLY A 88 -26.60 -40.47 -4.74
C GLY A 88 -25.95 -41.83 -4.47
N ASP A 89 -24.81 -41.79 -3.78
CA ASP A 89 -24.05 -42.98 -3.35
C ASP A 89 -24.61 -43.50 -2.01
N PRO A 90 -25.18 -44.71 -1.92
CA PRO A 90 -25.72 -45.25 -0.68
C PRO A 90 -24.69 -45.44 0.44
N ALA A 91 -23.39 -45.48 0.13
CA ALA A 91 -22.33 -45.53 1.15
C ALA A 91 -22.05 -44.15 1.79
N LYS A 92 -22.67 -43.07 1.27
CA LYS A 92 -22.56 -41.70 1.77
C LYS A 92 -23.90 -41.14 2.23
N GLY A 93 -24.94 -41.29 1.39
CA GLY A 93 -26.27 -40.74 1.63
C GLY A 93 -26.44 -39.24 1.33
N TYR A 94 -25.45 -38.60 0.70
CA TYR A 94 -25.45 -37.21 0.23
C TYR A 94 -24.76 -37.11 -1.14
N TYR A 95 -25.10 -36.07 -1.92
CA TYR A 95 -24.59 -35.87 -3.28
C TYR A 95 -24.81 -34.42 -3.76
N SER A 96 -24.13 -34.03 -4.84
CA SER A 96 -24.30 -32.73 -5.51
C SER A 96 -24.56 -32.90 -7.02
N TYR A 97 -25.13 -31.88 -7.66
CA TYR A 97 -25.34 -31.84 -9.10
C TYR A 97 -25.52 -30.41 -9.62
N ASP A 98 -25.09 -30.16 -10.85
CA ASP A 98 -25.34 -28.89 -11.54
C ASP A 98 -26.74 -28.86 -12.16
N LEU A 99 -27.44 -27.73 -12.00
CA LEU A 99 -28.71 -27.44 -12.67
C LEU A 99 -28.61 -26.18 -13.54
N GLY A 100 -27.72 -26.24 -14.53
CA GLY A 100 -27.39 -25.15 -15.45
C GLY A 100 -26.31 -24.23 -14.86
N ALA A 101 -26.70 -23.03 -14.47
CA ALA A 101 -25.82 -22.05 -13.83
C ALA A 101 -25.73 -22.21 -12.30
N TRP A 102 -26.56 -23.08 -11.72
CA TRP A 102 -26.63 -23.33 -10.27
C TRP A 102 -25.93 -24.62 -9.90
N HIS A 103 -25.25 -24.62 -8.75
CA HIS A 103 -24.81 -25.83 -8.07
C HIS A 103 -25.86 -26.22 -7.02
N ILE A 104 -26.22 -27.50 -6.96
CA ILE A 104 -27.29 -28.00 -6.10
C ILE A 104 -26.76 -29.13 -5.22
N ILE A 105 -26.92 -29.01 -3.91
CA ILE A 105 -26.36 -29.93 -2.91
C ILE A 105 -27.50 -30.60 -2.12
N ALA A 106 -27.51 -31.94 -2.12
CA ALA A 106 -28.45 -32.78 -1.39
C ALA A 106 -27.73 -33.43 -0.19
N LEU A 107 -28.07 -32.95 1.01
CA LEU A 107 -27.46 -33.31 2.29
C LEU A 107 -28.42 -34.14 3.16
N ASN A 108 -27.89 -34.75 4.23
CA ASN A 108 -28.58 -35.76 5.01
C ASN A 108 -28.33 -35.56 6.52
N SER A 109 -29.37 -35.11 7.24
CA SER A 109 -29.36 -34.86 8.68
C SER A 109 -29.35 -36.14 9.52
N GLN A 110 -29.71 -37.31 8.96
CA GLN A 110 -29.84 -38.56 9.72
C GLN A 110 -28.50 -39.29 9.95
N ILE A 111 -27.40 -38.70 9.52
CA ILE A 111 -26.03 -39.20 9.69
C ILE A 111 -25.13 -38.09 10.26
N ALA A 112 -23.86 -38.40 10.54
CA ALA A 112 -22.90 -37.44 11.06
C ALA A 112 -22.72 -36.22 10.13
N HIS A 113 -23.08 -35.04 10.63
CA HIS A 113 -23.09 -33.77 9.88
C HIS A 113 -22.51 -32.57 10.66
N TRP A 114 -22.06 -32.77 11.89
CA TRP A 114 -21.38 -31.75 12.71
C TRP A 114 -19.98 -31.38 12.18
N THR A 115 -19.33 -30.38 12.78
CA THR A 115 -18.01 -29.88 12.37
C THR A 115 -16.96 -30.98 12.30
N GLY A 116 -16.29 -31.13 11.16
CA GLY A 116 -15.30 -32.18 10.92
C GLY A 116 -15.89 -33.58 10.70
N SER A 117 -17.21 -33.73 10.57
CA SER A 117 -17.82 -34.97 10.10
C SER A 117 -17.45 -35.27 8.64
N PRO A 118 -17.52 -36.53 8.16
CA PRO A 118 -17.23 -36.86 6.76
C PRO A 118 -18.10 -36.08 5.76
N GLN A 119 -19.36 -35.80 6.13
CA GLN A 119 -20.28 -35.02 5.29
C GLN A 119 -19.91 -33.52 5.29
N GLU A 120 -19.54 -32.92 6.41
CA GLU A 120 -19.15 -31.50 6.47
C GLU A 120 -17.78 -31.25 5.81
N GLN A 121 -16.84 -32.20 5.95
CA GLN A 121 -15.58 -32.19 5.19
C GLN A 121 -15.81 -32.34 3.67
N TRP A 122 -16.69 -33.27 3.26
CA TRP A 122 -17.06 -33.42 1.85
C TRP A 122 -17.73 -32.16 1.32
N LEU A 123 -18.68 -31.59 2.06
CA LEU A 123 -19.41 -30.37 1.69
C LEU A 123 -18.45 -29.20 1.41
N ARG A 124 -17.45 -28.96 2.28
CA ARG A 124 -16.43 -27.93 2.04
C ARG A 124 -15.59 -28.22 0.80
N ALA A 125 -15.27 -29.48 0.52
CA ALA A 125 -14.51 -29.87 -0.67
C ALA A 125 -15.34 -29.77 -1.96
N ASP A 126 -16.63 -30.04 -1.89
CA ASP A 126 -17.61 -29.96 -2.99
C ASP A 126 -17.90 -28.49 -3.35
N LEU A 127 -18.18 -27.64 -2.35
CA LEU A 127 -18.27 -26.18 -2.49
C LEU A 127 -16.99 -25.58 -3.10
N ALA A 128 -15.81 -25.97 -2.61
CA ALA A 128 -14.52 -25.49 -3.12
C ALA A 128 -14.14 -26.04 -4.52
N ALA A 129 -14.81 -27.10 -4.98
CA ALA A 129 -14.65 -27.65 -6.33
C ALA A 129 -15.69 -27.09 -7.33
N SER A 130 -16.78 -26.49 -6.83
CA SER A 130 -17.77 -25.82 -7.66
C SER A 130 -17.20 -24.57 -8.33
N THR A 131 -17.68 -24.31 -9.55
CA THR A 131 -17.40 -23.09 -10.33
C THR A 131 -18.67 -22.29 -10.62
N LYS A 132 -19.75 -22.57 -9.90
CA LYS A 132 -21.01 -21.82 -9.99
C LYS A 132 -21.02 -20.72 -8.94
N ARG A 133 -21.46 -19.53 -9.33
CA ARG A 133 -21.74 -18.44 -8.38
C ARG A 133 -22.92 -18.81 -7.48
N CYS A 134 -24.07 -19.11 -8.09
CA CYS A 134 -25.28 -19.46 -7.37
C CYS A 134 -25.26 -20.91 -6.85
N THR A 135 -25.51 -21.08 -5.55
CA THR A 135 -25.59 -22.41 -4.91
C THR A 135 -26.86 -22.56 -4.04
N LEU A 136 -27.46 -23.75 -4.06
CA LEU A 136 -28.63 -24.13 -3.25
C LEU A 136 -28.34 -25.46 -2.54
N ALA A 137 -28.64 -25.54 -1.25
CA ALA A 137 -28.55 -26.79 -0.48
C ALA A 137 -29.93 -27.24 0.06
N TYR A 138 -30.10 -28.53 0.30
CA TYR A 138 -31.29 -29.06 0.98
C TYR A 138 -31.01 -30.35 1.76
N TRP A 139 -31.60 -30.45 2.96
CA TRP A 139 -31.65 -31.65 3.80
C TRP A 139 -33.00 -31.70 4.53
N HIS A 140 -33.20 -32.63 5.47
CA HIS A 140 -34.52 -32.82 6.09
C HIS A 140 -34.76 -31.83 7.23
N TYR A 141 -34.07 -31.97 8.38
CA TYR A 141 -34.29 -31.14 9.57
C TYR A 141 -33.82 -29.67 9.41
N PRO A 142 -34.68 -28.66 9.63
CA PRO A 142 -34.28 -27.25 9.58
C PRO A 142 -33.35 -26.84 10.73
N LEU A 143 -32.58 -25.76 10.54
CA LEU A 143 -31.79 -25.15 11.63
C LEU A 143 -32.58 -24.05 12.35
N PHE A 144 -33.43 -23.32 11.64
CA PHE A 144 -34.31 -22.31 12.21
C PHE A 144 -35.77 -22.60 11.85
N SER A 145 -36.67 -22.55 12.83
CA SER A 145 -38.11 -22.71 12.61
C SER A 145 -38.92 -22.14 13.77
N SER A 146 -40.12 -21.67 13.47
CA SER A 146 -41.17 -21.32 14.43
C SER A 146 -42.10 -22.49 14.77
N SER A 147 -41.93 -23.68 14.19
CA SER A 147 -42.78 -24.85 14.47
C SER A 147 -42.63 -25.33 15.93
N THR A 148 -43.59 -26.10 16.46
CA THR A 148 -43.49 -26.67 17.82
C THR A 148 -42.55 -27.90 17.94
N VAL A 149 -41.78 -28.21 16.91
CA VAL A 149 -40.88 -29.38 16.84
C VAL A 149 -39.42 -28.92 16.92
N GLU A 150 -38.51 -29.82 17.32
CA GLU A 150 -37.11 -29.50 17.60
C GLU A 150 -36.27 -29.31 16.32
N VAL A 151 -35.55 -28.18 16.27
CA VAL A 151 -34.59 -27.87 15.19
C VAL A 151 -33.25 -28.57 15.38
N ASP A 152 -32.60 -28.95 14.28
CA ASP A 152 -31.29 -29.61 14.33
C ASP A 152 -30.15 -28.60 14.48
N THR A 153 -29.76 -28.37 15.73
CA THR A 153 -28.63 -27.49 16.06
C THR A 153 -27.25 -28.01 15.60
N ALA A 154 -27.10 -29.30 15.29
CA ALA A 154 -25.84 -29.85 14.80
C ALA A 154 -25.63 -29.57 13.30
N SER A 155 -26.72 -29.42 12.52
CA SER A 155 -26.68 -28.88 11.14
C SER A 155 -26.16 -27.44 11.05
N ARG A 156 -25.92 -26.75 12.18
CA ARG A 156 -25.18 -25.47 12.24
C ARG A 156 -23.78 -25.56 11.62
N ALA A 157 -23.14 -26.73 11.64
CA ALA A 157 -21.86 -26.94 10.98
C ALA A 157 -21.96 -26.92 9.45
N LEU A 158 -23.00 -27.56 8.90
CA LEU A 158 -23.33 -27.50 7.47
C LEU A 158 -23.65 -26.05 7.08
N TRP A 159 -24.55 -25.38 7.82
CA TRP A 159 -24.87 -23.96 7.63
C TRP A 159 -23.64 -23.06 7.61
N ARG A 160 -22.67 -23.32 8.48
CA ARG A 160 -21.40 -22.57 8.46
C ARG A 160 -20.59 -22.83 7.19
N ALA A 161 -20.43 -24.08 6.76
CA ALA A 161 -19.76 -24.39 5.49
C ALA A 161 -20.45 -23.73 4.29
N LEU A 162 -21.78 -23.70 4.27
CA LEU A 162 -22.60 -23.06 3.23
C LEU A 162 -22.45 -21.52 3.26
N TYR A 163 -22.49 -20.90 4.44
CA TYR A 163 -22.35 -19.45 4.61
C TYR A 163 -20.93 -18.98 4.27
N ASP A 164 -19.90 -19.70 4.78
CA ASP A 164 -18.50 -19.45 4.44
C ASP A 164 -18.26 -19.49 2.91
N ALA A 165 -19.11 -20.21 2.15
CA ALA A 165 -19.02 -20.36 0.69
C ALA A 165 -19.97 -19.45 -0.13
N GLY A 166 -20.85 -18.66 0.49
CA GLY A 166 -21.79 -17.79 -0.23
C GLY A 166 -22.99 -18.54 -0.84
N VAL A 167 -23.62 -19.44 -0.08
CA VAL A 167 -24.81 -20.18 -0.54
C VAL A 167 -26.09 -19.36 -0.36
N GLU A 168 -26.96 -19.38 -1.36
CA GLU A 168 -28.13 -18.49 -1.47
C GLU A 168 -29.33 -18.96 -0.64
N LEU A 169 -29.57 -20.27 -0.67
CA LEU A 169 -30.85 -20.86 -0.33
C LEU A 169 -30.68 -22.26 0.28
N VAL A 170 -31.33 -22.47 1.41
CA VAL A 170 -31.48 -23.75 2.09
C VAL A 170 -32.96 -24.14 2.11
N LEU A 171 -33.27 -25.40 1.76
CA LEU A 171 -34.63 -25.95 1.79
C LEU A 171 -34.73 -27.13 2.76
N ASN A 172 -35.81 -27.17 3.54
CA ASN A 172 -36.05 -28.20 4.55
C ASN A 172 -37.48 -28.76 4.55
N GLY A 173 -37.63 -29.97 5.06
CA GLY A 173 -38.91 -30.60 5.41
C GLY A 173 -39.00 -30.74 6.93
N HIS A 174 -39.46 -31.89 7.41
CA HIS A 174 -39.58 -32.31 8.81
C HIS A 174 -40.61 -31.53 9.63
N HIS A 175 -40.56 -30.20 9.57
CA HIS A 175 -41.55 -29.32 10.17
C HIS A 175 -42.70 -29.18 9.17
N HIS A 176 -43.86 -29.75 9.52
CA HIS A 176 -45.01 -29.83 8.63
C HIS A 176 -45.73 -28.48 8.48
N ASP A 177 -45.05 -27.52 7.86
CA ASP A 177 -45.55 -26.18 7.61
C ASP A 177 -44.80 -25.55 6.42
N TYR A 178 -45.25 -24.38 6.00
CA TYR A 178 -44.48 -23.49 5.14
C TYR A 178 -43.95 -22.32 5.96
N GLU A 179 -42.64 -22.15 5.97
CA GLU A 179 -41.98 -21.04 6.64
C GLU A 179 -40.80 -20.53 5.80
N ARG A 180 -40.63 -19.20 5.75
CA ARG A 180 -39.51 -18.55 5.05
C ARG A 180 -38.85 -17.50 5.92
N PHE A 181 -37.54 -17.62 6.06
CA PHE A 181 -36.69 -16.70 6.80
C PHE A 181 -36.10 -15.61 5.89
N ALA A 182 -35.71 -14.48 6.47
CA ALA A 182 -34.84 -13.50 5.82
C ALA A 182 -33.40 -14.06 5.65
N PRO A 183 -32.55 -13.44 4.82
CA PRO A 183 -31.13 -13.77 4.70
C PRO A 183 -30.43 -13.70 6.06
N GLN A 184 -29.83 -14.80 6.53
CA GLN A 184 -29.24 -14.87 7.87
C GLN A 184 -27.96 -15.72 7.97
N THR A 185 -27.19 -15.45 9.00
CA THR A 185 -25.95 -16.17 9.35
C THR A 185 -26.25 -17.53 10.00
N PRO A 186 -25.24 -18.42 10.15
CA PRO A 186 -25.38 -19.68 10.90
C PRO A 186 -25.73 -19.54 12.39
N THR A 187 -25.78 -18.32 12.93
CA THR A 187 -26.22 -18.01 14.30
C THR A 187 -27.63 -17.44 14.37
N GLY A 188 -28.31 -17.22 13.23
CA GLY A 188 -29.63 -16.58 13.19
C GLY A 188 -29.56 -15.04 13.25
N THR A 189 -28.39 -14.47 12.96
CA THR A 189 -28.23 -13.01 12.85
C THR A 189 -28.65 -12.59 11.44
N LEU A 190 -29.44 -11.53 11.31
CA LEU A 190 -29.83 -10.98 10.01
C LEU A 190 -28.57 -10.49 9.25
N ASP A 191 -28.36 -10.99 8.04
CA ASP A 191 -27.37 -10.44 7.10
C ASP A 191 -27.97 -10.34 5.69
N PRO A 192 -28.42 -9.15 5.25
CA PRO A 192 -28.99 -8.94 3.92
C PRO A 192 -27.96 -9.00 2.78
N THR A 193 -26.66 -9.20 3.08
CA THR A 193 -25.55 -9.14 2.13
C THR A 193 -25.06 -10.53 1.74
N TYR A 194 -24.81 -11.40 2.73
CA TYR A 194 -24.25 -12.74 2.53
C TYR A 194 -25.01 -13.85 3.29
N GLY A 195 -26.16 -13.52 3.88
CA GLY A 195 -26.96 -14.46 4.66
C GLY A 195 -27.73 -15.46 3.78
N ILE A 196 -27.70 -16.74 4.18
CA ILE A 196 -28.49 -17.79 3.54
C ILE A 196 -29.98 -17.54 3.83
N ARG A 197 -30.85 -17.72 2.84
CA ARG A 197 -32.30 -17.79 3.03
C ARG A 197 -32.75 -19.22 3.32
N GLU A 198 -33.47 -19.48 4.41
CA GLU A 198 -34.10 -20.78 4.68
C GLU A 198 -35.57 -20.77 4.24
N ILE A 199 -36.03 -21.87 3.61
CA ILE A 199 -37.46 -22.12 3.35
C ILE A 199 -37.82 -23.56 3.74
N ILE A 200 -38.68 -23.69 4.74
CA ILE A 200 -39.32 -24.94 5.14
C ILE A 200 -40.54 -25.18 4.24
N VAL A 201 -40.67 -26.41 3.76
CA VAL A 201 -41.71 -26.84 2.83
C VAL A 201 -42.23 -28.23 3.21
N GLY A 202 -42.54 -28.46 4.49
CA GLY A 202 -43.14 -29.73 4.97
C GLY A 202 -44.62 -29.88 4.61
N THR A 203 -44.99 -29.43 3.43
CA THR A 203 -46.37 -29.27 2.96
C THR A 203 -46.79 -30.36 1.98
N GLY A 204 -46.03 -31.46 1.86
CA GLY A 204 -46.26 -32.54 0.90
C GLY A 204 -47.59 -33.25 1.11
N GLY A 205 -48.03 -33.39 2.36
CA GLY A 205 -49.37 -33.86 2.72
C GLY A 205 -49.47 -35.37 2.98
N GLY A 206 -48.35 -36.01 3.32
CA GLY A 206 -48.32 -37.33 3.94
C GLY A 206 -48.72 -37.27 5.42
N GLU A 207 -48.33 -36.20 6.12
CA GLU A 207 -48.70 -35.97 7.51
C GLU A 207 -49.55 -34.71 7.75
N GLY A 208 -49.95 -34.48 9.01
CA GLY A 208 -50.73 -33.31 9.43
C GLY A 208 -49.83 -32.10 9.75
N LEU A 209 -50.28 -30.90 9.35
CA LEU A 209 -49.51 -29.67 9.54
C LEU A 209 -49.40 -29.27 11.03
N PHE A 210 -48.25 -28.72 11.42
CA PHE A 210 -47.90 -28.43 12.82
C PHE A 210 -48.31 -27.01 13.27
N PRO A 211 -48.67 -26.80 14.55
CA PRO A 211 -48.81 -25.46 15.08
C PRO A 211 -47.46 -24.75 15.14
N PHE A 212 -47.44 -23.44 14.88
CA PHE A 212 -46.30 -22.59 15.24
C PHE A 212 -46.30 -22.33 16.75
N GLY A 213 -45.12 -22.37 17.36
CA GLY A 213 -44.85 -22.03 18.75
C GLY A 213 -44.29 -20.61 18.88
N THR A 214 -43.11 -20.50 19.49
CA THR A 214 -42.36 -19.23 19.50
C THR A 214 -41.91 -18.90 18.08
N ILE A 215 -42.17 -17.68 17.61
CA ILE A 215 -41.71 -17.25 16.28
C ILE A 215 -40.19 -17.06 16.31
N ALA A 216 -39.48 -17.81 15.47
CA ALA A 216 -38.03 -17.71 15.37
C ALA A 216 -37.60 -16.35 14.75
N PRO A 217 -36.44 -15.80 15.17
CA PRO A 217 -35.88 -14.58 14.59
C PRO A 217 -35.81 -14.65 13.06
N ASN A 218 -35.99 -13.50 12.40
CA ASN A 218 -35.96 -13.35 10.94
C ASN A 218 -37.03 -14.15 10.15
N SER A 219 -37.97 -14.85 10.79
CA SER A 219 -39.06 -15.53 10.08
C SER A 219 -40.03 -14.51 9.45
N GLU A 220 -40.04 -14.40 8.12
CA GLU A 220 -40.78 -13.39 7.35
C GLU A 220 -42.21 -13.84 7.00
N VAL A 221 -42.41 -15.12 6.62
CA VAL A 221 -43.71 -15.65 6.17
C VAL A 221 -43.92 -17.06 6.71
N ARG A 222 -45.15 -17.36 7.12
CA ARG A 222 -45.58 -18.61 7.77
C ARG A 222 -47.01 -19.00 7.37
N ASP A 223 -47.25 -20.26 7.00
CA ASP A 223 -48.59 -20.89 6.87
C ASP A 223 -48.50 -22.36 7.32
N ASN A 224 -49.44 -22.79 8.16
CA ASN A 224 -49.56 -24.16 8.65
C ASN A 224 -50.98 -24.73 8.49
N VAL A 225 -51.72 -24.23 7.50
CA VAL A 225 -53.08 -24.67 7.15
C VAL A 225 -53.20 -25.07 5.68
N THR A 226 -52.13 -24.95 4.89
CA THR A 226 -52.14 -25.12 3.44
C THR A 226 -51.07 -26.10 2.95
N PHE A 227 -51.49 -27.28 2.49
CA PHE A 227 -50.63 -28.15 1.68
C PHE A 227 -50.32 -27.51 0.32
N GLY A 228 -49.17 -27.86 -0.27
CA GLY A 228 -48.70 -27.28 -1.52
C GLY A 228 -47.29 -27.71 -1.88
N VAL A 229 -46.71 -27.06 -2.89
CA VAL A 229 -45.32 -27.25 -3.31
C VAL A 229 -44.63 -25.91 -3.53
N LEU A 230 -43.36 -25.82 -3.14
CA LEU A 230 -42.51 -24.69 -3.49
C LEU A 230 -41.98 -24.89 -4.91
N LYS A 231 -42.23 -23.93 -5.79
CA LYS A 231 -41.59 -23.83 -7.11
C LYS A 231 -40.47 -22.79 -7.07
N LEU A 232 -39.29 -23.17 -7.54
CA LEU A 232 -38.16 -22.27 -7.76
C LEU A 232 -37.88 -22.13 -9.27
N THR A 233 -37.58 -20.92 -9.71
CA THR A 233 -37.11 -20.60 -11.06
C THR A 233 -35.71 -20.04 -10.96
N LEU A 234 -34.72 -20.85 -11.33
CA LEU A 234 -33.30 -20.56 -11.17
C LEU A 234 -32.76 -19.83 -12.41
N ARG A 235 -32.33 -18.57 -12.25
CA ARG A 235 -31.73 -17.70 -13.27
C ARG A 235 -30.19 -17.68 -13.12
N THR A 236 -29.46 -17.15 -14.10
CA THR A 236 -27.97 -17.21 -14.12
C THR A 236 -27.29 -16.48 -12.95
N GLY A 237 -27.94 -15.47 -12.36
CA GLY A 237 -27.47 -14.70 -11.21
C GLY A 237 -28.58 -14.40 -10.20
N GLY A 238 -29.52 -15.32 -10.02
CA GLY A 238 -30.60 -15.17 -9.03
C GLY A 238 -31.65 -16.27 -9.12
N PHE A 239 -32.66 -16.21 -8.27
CA PHE A 239 -33.77 -17.17 -8.23
C PHE A 239 -35.09 -16.47 -7.96
N ASP A 240 -36.18 -17.05 -8.43
CA ASP A 240 -37.55 -16.62 -8.14
C ASP A 240 -38.30 -17.76 -7.47
N TRP A 241 -38.85 -17.54 -6.27
CA TRP A 241 -39.61 -18.55 -5.55
C TRP A 241 -41.11 -18.28 -5.63
N LYS A 242 -41.91 -19.34 -5.61
CA LYS A 242 -43.36 -19.26 -5.41
C LYS A 242 -43.90 -20.52 -4.74
N PHE A 243 -44.56 -20.37 -3.61
CA PHE A 243 -45.41 -21.41 -3.03
C PHE A 243 -46.71 -21.54 -3.82
N ILE A 244 -47.03 -22.77 -4.24
CA ILE A 244 -48.21 -23.11 -5.02
C ILE A 244 -49.11 -24.02 -4.15
N PRO A 245 -50.26 -23.51 -3.68
CA PRO A 245 -51.15 -24.27 -2.81
C PRO A 245 -51.96 -25.33 -3.57
N ILE A 246 -52.46 -26.33 -2.84
CA ILE A 246 -53.44 -27.29 -3.40
C ILE A 246 -54.77 -26.59 -3.79
N PRO A 247 -55.54 -27.14 -4.75
CA PRO A 247 -56.79 -26.54 -5.19
C PRO A 247 -57.78 -26.25 -4.05
N GLY A 248 -58.33 -25.03 -4.03
CA GLY A 248 -59.27 -24.57 -2.99
C GLY A 248 -58.63 -23.88 -1.78
N LYS A 249 -57.29 -23.84 -1.70
CA LYS A 249 -56.54 -23.01 -0.74
C LYS A 249 -56.03 -21.73 -1.40
N THR A 250 -55.82 -20.68 -0.60
CA THR A 250 -55.52 -19.31 -1.09
C THR A 250 -54.16 -18.77 -0.67
N PHE A 251 -53.45 -19.41 0.26
CA PHE A 251 -52.11 -18.97 0.66
C PHE A 251 -51.13 -19.15 -0.50
N THR A 252 -50.36 -18.10 -0.78
CA THR A 252 -49.25 -18.12 -1.72
C THR A 252 -48.23 -17.08 -1.26
N ASP A 253 -46.97 -17.48 -1.28
CA ASP A 253 -45.81 -16.61 -1.05
C ASP A 253 -44.97 -16.62 -2.32
N ALA A 254 -44.37 -15.48 -2.67
CA ALA A 254 -43.53 -15.36 -3.86
C ALA A 254 -42.57 -14.17 -3.75
N GLY A 255 -41.40 -14.32 -4.36
CA GLY A 255 -40.37 -13.28 -4.39
C GLY A 255 -39.16 -13.71 -5.22
N SER A 256 -38.08 -12.93 -5.14
CA SER A 256 -36.86 -13.17 -5.89
C SER A 256 -35.62 -12.81 -5.11
N GLY A 257 -34.57 -13.61 -5.24
CA GLY A 257 -33.20 -13.28 -4.82
C GLY A 257 -32.26 -13.05 -6.01
N THR A 258 -31.16 -12.36 -5.74
CA THR A 258 -29.96 -12.27 -6.58
C THR A 258 -28.85 -13.09 -5.94
N CYS A 259 -27.97 -13.67 -6.74
CA CYS A 259 -26.86 -14.45 -6.20
C CYS A 259 -25.78 -13.56 -5.61
N HIS A 260 -25.32 -13.85 -4.40
CA HIS A 260 -24.23 -13.12 -3.74
C HIS A 260 -22.90 -13.90 -3.81
N ASP A 261 -21.81 -13.24 -3.45
CA ASP A 261 -20.50 -13.88 -3.35
C ASP A 261 -20.25 -14.37 -1.91
N SER A 262 -19.12 -15.04 -1.65
CA SER A 262 -18.77 -15.52 -0.32
C SER A 262 -18.37 -14.37 0.63
N PRO A 263 -18.82 -14.37 1.90
CA PRO A 263 -18.32 -13.45 2.94
C PRO A 263 -16.87 -13.73 3.36
N SER A 264 -16.29 -14.85 2.89
CA SER A 264 -14.86 -15.18 3.03
C SER A 264 -14.07 -14.90 1.74
N ALA A 265 -14.70 -14.45 0.65
CA ALA A 265 -13.98 -13.89 -0.48
C ALA A 265 -13.37 -12.53 -0.10
N PRO A 266 -12.24 -12.13 -0.70
CA PRO A 266 -11.93 -10.70 -0.77
C PRO A 266 -13.11 -9.98 -1.45
N PRO A 267 -13.42 -8.72 -1.10
CA PRO A 267 -14.51 -7.98 -1.73
C PRO A 267 -14.34 -8.01 -3.25
N PRO A 268 -15.42 -8.18 -4.03
CA PRO A 268 -15.32 -8.30 -5.49
C PRO A 268 -14.53 -7.10 -6.02
N VAL A 269 -13.40 -7.41 -6.63
CA VAL A 269 -12.49 -6.40 -7.17
C VAL A 269 -13.20 -5.79 -8.36
N ASN A 270 -13.75 -4.58 -8.20
CA ASN A 270 -14.42 -3.87 -9.29
C ASN A 270 -13.50 -3.86 -10.52
N HIS A 271 -13.88 -4.58 -11.57
CA HIS A 271 -13.03 -4.86 -12.72
C HIS A 271 -13.06 -3.68 -13.68
N ALA A 272 -12.30 -2.63 -13.32
CA ALA A 272 -12.04 -1.43 -14.11
C ALA A 272 -12.29 -1.64 -15.62
N PRO A 273 -13.33 -1.02 -16.20
CA PRO A 273 -13.91 -1.44 -17.47
C PRO A 273 -12.95 -1.41 -18.65
N THR A 274 -13.31 -2.08 -19.76
CA THR A 274 -12.52 -2.03 -21.00
C THR A 274 -13.05 -0.95 -21.93
N ALA A 275 -12.34 0.17 -22.03
CA ALA A 275 -12.56 1.17 -23.06
C ALA A 275 -12.16 0.61 -24.45
N ALA A 276 -13.00 0.83 -25.46
CA ALA A 276 -12.71 0.49 -26.85
C ALA A 276 -12.97 1.72 -27.74
N PRO A 277 -11.97 2.61 -27.95
CA PRO A 277 -12.12 3.87 -28.69
C PRO A 277 -12.34 3.73 -30.20
N GLY A 278 -12.38 2.52 -30.74
CA GLY A 278 -12.52 2.26 -32.17
C GLY A 278 -11.30 2.70 -32.99
N GLY A 279 -11.55 3.04 -34.26
CA GLY A 279 -10.51 3.48 -35.20
C GLY A 279 -9.67 2.35 -35.81
N PRO A 280 -8.48 2.65 -36.35
CA PRO A 280 -7.88 4.00 -36.44
C PRO A 280 -8.71 4.95 -37.32
N TYR A 281 -8.54 6.24 -37.08
CA TYR A 281 -9.24 7.33 -37.77
C TYR A 281 -8.28 8.13 -38.65
N SER A 282 -8.82 8.82 -39.67
CA SER A 282 -8.01 9.68 -40.54
C SER A 282 -8.77 10.91 -41.03
N GLY A 283 -8.01 11.96 -41.36
CA GLY A 283 -8.53 13.23 -41.86
C GLY A 283 -7.43 14.14 -42.41
N ALA A 284 -7.79 15.40 -42.65
CA ALA A 284 -6.86 16.50 -42.90
C ALA A 284 -7.15 17.62 -41.88
N GLU A 285 -6.19 18.49 -41.63
CA GLU A 285 -6.35 19.56 -40.65
C GLU A 285 -7.47 20.55 -41.03
N ALA A 286 -8.02 21.23 -40.03
CA ALA A 286 -9.31 21.95 -40.08
C ALA A 286 -10.53 21.10 -40.52
N GLY A 287 -10.37 19.79 -40.78
CA GLY A 287 -11.44 18.85 -41.10
C GLY A 287 -12.02 18.13 -39.88
N THR A 288 -13.29 17.73 -39.96
CA THR A 288 -14.00 17.02 -38.87
C THR A 288 -13.80 15.52 -38.93
N VAL A 289 -13.44 14.92 -37.78
CA VAL A 289 -13.32 13.48 -37.54
C VAL A 289 -14.41 13.03 -36.58
N SER A 290 -14.99 11.84 -36.78
CA SER A 290 -16.06 11.26 -35.94
C SER A 290 -15.61 9.95 -35.29
N PHE A 291 -15.88 9.79 -34.00
CA PHE A 291 -15.39 8.71 -33.15
C PHE A 291 -16.52 7.75 -32.74
N ASN A 292 -16.16 6.54 -32.31
CA ASN A 292 -17.10 5.51 -31.89
C ASN A 292 -16.52 4.65 -30.76
N GLY A 293 -17.03 4.85 -29.55
CA GLY A 293 -16.68 4.09 -28.36
C GLY A 293 -17.62 2.92 -28.05
N SER A 294 -18.61 2.61 -28.92
CA SER A 294 -19.70 1.68 -28.61
C SER A 294 -19.31 0.20 -28.48
N GLY A 295 -18.02 -0.12 -28.64
CA GLY A 295 -17.46 -1.43 -28.32
C GLY A 295 -16.95 -1.54 -26.88
N SER A 296 -17.01 -0.46 -26.09
CA SER A 296 -16.54 -0.46 -24.69
C SER A 296 -17.45 -1.31 -23.83
N SER A 297 -16.87 -2.10 -22.94
CA SER A 297 -17.59 -3.11 -22.15
C SER A 297 -17.08 -3.17 -20.72
N ASP A 298 -18.03 -3.27 -19.80
CA ASP A 298 -17.77 -3.56 -18.40
C ASP A 298 -17.76 -5.09 -18.15
N PRO A 299 -16.74 -5.66 -17.45
CA PRO A 299 -16.70 -7.09 -17.13
C PRO A 299 -17.75 -7.54 -16.12
N ASP A 300 -18.11 -6.69 -15.16
CA ASP A 300 -19.07 -6.98 -14.09
C ASP A 300 -20.52 -6.64 -14.54
N GLY A 301 -20.66 -5.84 -15.59
CA GLY A 301 -21.90 -5.55 -16.32
C GLY A 301 -22.46 -4.13 -16.11
N ASP A 302 -21.67 -3.24 -15.52
CA ASP A 302 -22.09 -1.90 -15.11
C ASP A 302 -22.34 -0.90 -16.25
N ALA A 303 -23.01 0.20 -15.92
CA ALA A 303 -23.37 1.25 -16.87
C ALA A 303 -22.21 2.25 -17.05
N LEU A 304 -21.67 2.33 -18.28
CA LEU A 304 -20.49 3.13 -18.59
C LEU A 304 -20.78 4.61 -18.88
N THR A 305 -19.99 5.48 -18.25
CA THR A 305 -19.77 6.87 -18.69
C THR A 305 -18.52 6.96 -19.57
N TYR A 306 -18.44 7.98 -20.44
CA TYR A 306 -17.43 8.06 -21.52
C TYR A 306 -16.73 9.42 -21.52
N ALA A 307 -15.41 9.43 -21.37
CA ALA A 307 -14.55 10.61 -21.40
C ALA A 307 -13.42 10.44 -22.43
N TRP A 308 -13.41 11.31 -23.44
CA TRP A 308 -12.43 11.32 -24.53
C TRP A 308 -11.42 12.46 -24.36
N SER A 309 -10.15 12.19 -24.68
CA SER A 309 -9.14 13.19 -25.00
C SER A 309 -8.70 12.98 -26.45
N PHE A 310 -8.77 14.02 -27.28
CA PHE A 310 -8.50 13.87 -28.72
C PHE A 310 -7.01 13.91 -29.08
N GLY A 311 -6.12 14.10 -28.10
CA GLY A 311 -4.67 14.07 -28.27
C GLY A 311 -4.02 15.43 -28.56
N ASP A 312 -4.82 16.48 -28.79
CA ASP A 312 -4.38 17.87 -29.04
C ASP A 312 -4.61 18.81 -27.85
N GLY A 313 -4.98 18.26 -26.69
CA GLY A 313 -5.36 19.01 -25.48
C GLY A 313 -6.85 19.27 -25.33
N THR A 314 -7.68 18.92 -26.31
CA THR A 314 -9.15 19.01 -26.22
C THR A 314 -9.81 17.69 -25.80
N SER A 315 -11.07 17.75 -25.37
CA SER A 315 -11.81 16.62 -24.81
C SER A 315 -13.27 16.58 -25.25
N GLY A 316 -13.90 15.41 -25.11
CA GLY A 316 -15.30 15.16 -25.46
C GLY A 316 -15.94 14.09 -24.58
N THR A 317 -17.27 13.94 -24.65
CA THR A 317 -18.02 12.99 -23.82
C THR A 317 -19.10 12.26 -24.62
N GLY A 318 -19.57 11.13 -24.06
CA GLY A 318 -20.56 10.26 -24.69
C GLY A 318 -19.96 9.26 -25.67
N VAL A 319 -20.82 8.38 -26.22
CA VAL A 319 -20.38 7.18 -26.95
C VAL A 319 -19.74 7.52 -28.31
N ASN A 320 -20.31 8.49 -29.05
CA ASN A 320 -19.93 8.81 -30.44
C ASN A 320 -19.75 10.33 -30.66
N PRO A 321 -18.65 10.94 -30.17
CA PRO A 321 -18.37 12.37 -30.38
C PRO A 321 -17.71 12.66 -31.73
N SER A 322 -17.51 13.94 -32.05
CA SER A 322 -16.73 14.41 -33.21
C SER A 322 -15.82 15.59 -32.83
N HIS A 323 -14.74 15.78 -33.58
CA HIS A 323 -13.69 16.78 -33.30
C HIS A 323 -13.06 17.35 -34.58
N VAL A 324 -12.31 18.46 -34.47
CA VAL A 324 -11.54 19.10 -35.56
C VAL A 324 -10.13 19.45 -35.07
N TYR A 325 -9.11 18.98 -35.80
CA TYR A 325 -7.70 19.23 -35.48
C TYR A 325 -7.18 20.51 -36.17
N ALA A 326 -6.28 21.23 -35.50
CA ALA A 326 -5.82 22.58 -35.91
C ALA A 326 -4.40 22.62 -36.53
N ASP A 327 -3.79 21.44 -36.68
CA ASP A 327 -2.42 21.16 -37.11
C ASP A 327 -2.41 19.71 -37.65
N ASN A 328 -1.34 19.29 -38.33
CA ASN A 328 -1.18 17.94 -38.82
C ASN A 328 -0.57 16.99 -37.77
N GLY A 329 -0.76 15.67 -37.93
CA GLY A 329 -0.01 14.69 -37.14
C GLY A 329 -0.73 13.38 -36.84
N SER A 330 -0.11 12.59 -35.97
CA SER A 330 -0.66 11.33 -35.45
C SER A 330 -1.14 11.54 -34.02
N TYR A 331 -2.40 11.96 -33.86
CA TYR A 331 -2.97 12.23 -32.54
C TYR A 331 -3.38 10.94 -31.82
N THR A 332 -2.87 10.75 -30.61
CA THR A 332 -3.26 9.65 -29.72
C THR A 332 -4.59 9.97 -29.06
N VAL A 333 -5.68 9.51 -29.68
CA VAL A 333 -7.03 9.65 -29.15
C VAL A 333 -7.22 8.64 -28.04
N THR A 334 -7.57 9.13 -26.85
CA THR A 334 -7.67 8.35 -25.62
C THR A 334 -9.12 8.33 -25.15
N LEU A 335 -9.67 7.14 -24.91
CA LEU A 335 -10.95 6.96 -24.23
C LEU A 335 -10.69 6.35 -22.85
N THR A 336 -11.21 7.02 -21.83
CA THR A 336 -11.48 6.41 -20.53
C THR A 336 -12.99 6.22 -20.39
N VAL A 337 -13.41 5.02 -19.99
CA VAL A 337 -14.79 4.78 -19.53
C VAL A 337 -14.78 4.54 -18.02
N THR A 338 -15.85 4.91 -17.34
CA THR A 338 -15.97 4.76 -15.87
C THR A 338 -17.33 4.14 -15.55
N ASP A 339 -17.30 3.11 -14.70
CA ASP A 339 -18.48 2.34 -14.26
C ASP A 339 -19.32 3.07 -13.19
N THR A 340 -20.43 2.45 -12.80
CA THR A 340 -21.38 2.99 -11.81
C THR A 340 -20.91 2.93 -10.36
N HIS A 341 -19.85 2.17 -10.06
CA HIS A 341 -19.22 2.06 -8.73
C HIS A 341 -17.93 2.91 -8.62
N GLY A 342 -17.48 3.50 -9.72
CA GLY A 342 -16.45 4.54 -9.78
C GLY A 342 -15.04 4.07 -10.18
N ALA A 343 -14.84 2.83 -10.63
CA ALA A 343 -13.57 2.49 -11.25
C ALA A 343 -13.53 2.99 -12.71
N ALA A 344 -12.33 3.39 -13.13
CA ALA A 344 -12.09 3.90 -14.47
C ALA A 344 -11.23 2.90 -15.23
N SER A 345 -11.55 2.69 -16.50
CA SER A 345 -10.73 1.90 -17.41
C SER A 345 -9.28 2.37 -17.39
N THR A 346 -8.35 1.46 -17.70
CA THR A 346 -7.07 1.95 -18.23
C THR A 346 -7.37 2.81 -19.47
N PRO A 347 -6.70 3.97 -19.67
CA PRO A 347 -7.01 4.84 -20.80
C PRO A 347 -6.63 4.14 -22.11
N ALA A 348 -7.64 3.68 -22.86
CA ALA A 348 -7.44 2.95 -24.09
C ALA A 348 -7.20 3.94 -25.23
N THR A 349 -6.20 3.65 -26.07
CA THR A 349 -5.76 4.57 -27.12
C THR A 349 -6.02 4.04 -28.53
N THR A 350 -6.25 4.97 -29.44
CA THR A 350 -6.29 4.77 -30.88
C THR A 350 -5.66 5.98 -31.57
N THR A 351 -5.50 5.94 -32.89
CA THR A 351 -4.83 7.01 -33.64
C THR A 351 -5.83 7.74 -34.52
N ALA A 352 -5.80 9.08 -34.50
CA ALA A 352 -6.34 9.92 -35.56
C ALA A 352 -5.17 10.49 -36.37
N THR A 353 -5.00 10.02 -37.60
CA THR A 353 -3.94 10.49 -38.51
C THR A 353 -4.46 11.63 -39.37
N VAL A 354 -3.94 12.84 -39.14
CA VAL A 354 -4.32 14.10 -39.77
C VAL A 354 -3.21 14.52 -40.73
N ALA A 355 -3.54 14.72 -42.00
CA ALA A 355 -2.58 15.13 -43.03
C ALA A 355 -2.43 16.65 -43.15
N ASN A 356 -1.19 17.07 -43.48
CA ASN A 356 -0.74 18.43 -43.82
C ASN A 356 -1.46 19.01 -45.07
N VAL A 357 -1.73 20.32 -45.06
CA VAL A 357 -2.27 21.11 -46.17
C VAL A 357 -1.35 22.28 -46.54
N ALA A 358 -0.25 21.96 -47.24
CA ALA A 358 0.86 22.83 -47.63
C ALA A 358 0.55 24.30 -48.02
N PRO A 359 1.46 25.26 -47.70
CA PRO A 359 1.26 26.70 -47.86
C PRO A 359 1.11 27.18 -49.32
N THR A 360 0.34 28.24 -49.50
CA THR A 360 0.14 28.93 -50.80
C THR A 360 0.96 30.22 -50.87
N VAL A 361 1.72 30.44 -51.95
CA VAL A 361 2.80 31.46 -52.04
C VAL A 361 2.63 32.42 -53.22
N THR A 362 3.09 33.68 -53.08
CA THR A 362 3.11 34.71 -54.14
C THR A 362 4.45 35.49 -54.14
N GLY A 363 5.14 35.52 -55.30
CA GLY A 363 6.57 35.87 -55.38
C GLY A 363 6.98 37.34 -55.53
N GLY A 364 6.08 38.26 -55.90
CA GLY A 364 6.41 39.69 -56.07
C GLY A 364 6.91 40.13 -57.47
N PRO A 365 7.40 41.39 -57.63
CA PRO A 365 7.70 42.01 -58.94
C PRO A 365 9.21 42.12 -59.32
N ASN A 366 9.49 42.12 -60.64
CA ASN A 366 10.83 42.06 -61.30
C ASN A 366 11.72 43.34 -61.16
N GLN A 367 13.05 43.19 -61.29
CA GLN A 367 14.07 44.23 -60.97
C GLN A 367 15.36 44.19 -61.86
N SER A 368 16.39 45.03 -61.62
CA SER A 368 17.68 45.08 -62.35
C SER A 368 18.79 45.91 -61.66
N ALA A 369 20.10 45.66 -61.92
CA ALA A 369 21.23 46.41 -61.33
C ALA A 369 22.59 46.37 -62.14
N PRO A 370 23.62 47.17 -61.76
CA PRO A 370 25.03 47.05 -62.23
C PRO A 370 25.88 46.03 -61.44
N ILE A 371 27.09 45.69 -61.91
CA ILE A 371 27.97 44.75 -61.19
C ILE A 371 28.33 45.20 -59.78
N GLY A 372 28.41 44.25 -58.86
CA GLY A 372 28.76 44.52 -57.46
C GLY A 372 27.69 45.33 -56.72
N SER A 373 26.52 45.57 -57.34
CA SER A 373 25.41 46.31 -56.74
C SER A 373 24.32 45.36 -56.23
N PRO A 374 23.81 45.53 -54.99
CA PRO A 374 22.78 44.67 -54.41
C PRO A 374 21.36 44.96 -54.92
N VAL A 375 20.50 43.93 -54.88
CA VAL A 375 19.08 43.95 -55.27
C VAL A 375 18.22 43.23 -54.22
N THR A 376 17.04 43.76 -53.86
CA THR A 376 16.21 43.29 -52.73
C THR A 376 14.79 42.94 -53.14
N VAL A 377 14.30 41.74 -52.77
CA VAL A 377 12.97 41.21 -53.18
C VAL A 377 11.98 41.14 -52.01
N SER A 378 10.68 40.95 -52.31
CA SER A 378 9.60 40.89 -51.32
C SER A 378 8.43 39.99 -51.77
N ALA A 379 8.02 39.03 -50.93
CA ALA A 379 7.04 37.98 -51.25
C ALA A 379 6.10 37.64 -50.07
N THR A 380 4.94 37.03 -50.31
CA THR A 380 3.92 36.69 -49.29
C THR A 380 3.37 35.27 -49.44
N PHE A 381 2.73 34.73 -48.40
CA PHE A 381 2.15 33.39 -48.39
C PHE A 381 0.99 33.28 -47.36
N SER A 382 0.25 32.17 -47.38
CA SER A 382 -0.78 31.83 -46.39
C SER A 382 -0.93 30.32 -46.22
N ASP A 383 -1.29 29.87 -45.03
CA ASP A 383 -1.31 28.46 -44.63
C ASP A 383 -2.50 28.14 -43.69
N PRO A 384 -3.28 27.06 -43.91
CA PRO A 384 -4.34 26.60 -43.00
C PRO A 384 -3.82 26.05 -41.65
N GLY A 385 -2.61 25.47 -41.62
CA GLY A 385 -2.01 24.88 -40.43
C GLY A 385 -1.69 25.96 -39.41
N THR A 386 -2.47 26.04 -38.33
CA THR A 386 -2.42 27.20 -37.42
C THR A 386 -1.15 27.26 -36.58
N ASN A 387 -0.42 26.15 -36.51
CA ASN A 387 0.86 26.01 -35.82
C ASN A 387 2.07 25.91 -36.77
N ASP A 388 1.90 26.04 -38.08
CA ASP A 388 2.92 25.67 -39.10
C ASP A 388 4.13 26.61 -39.17
N ALA A 389 4.15 27.59 -38.27
CA ALA A 389 5.32 28.36 -37.93
C ALA A 389 6.43 27.48 -37.31
N PRO A 390 7.71 27.66 -37.70
CA PRO A 390 8.21 28.73 -38.54
C PRO A 390 8.42 28.27 -40.00
N TRP A 391 7.66 28.85 -40.94
CA TRP A 391 7.79 28.56 -42.36
C TRP A 391 9.20 28.89 -42.86
N ALA A 392 9.90 27.90 -43.40
CA ALA A 392 11.18 28.08 -44.06
C ALA A 392 10.96 28.67 -45.47
N TYR A 393 11.84 29.55 -45.92
CA TYR A 393 11.80 30.07 -47.28
C TYR A 393 13.17 30.01 -47.96
N ALA A 394 13.15 29.82 -49.28
CA ALA A 394 14.33 29.84 -50.13
C ALA A 394 14.10 30.77 -51.31
N VAL A 395 14.90 31.84 -51.39
CA VAL A 395 14.96 32.79 -52.51
C VAL A 395 16.12 32.38 -53.41
N ALA A 396 15.86 31.50 -54.38
CA ALA A 396 16.86 31.04 -55.34
C ALA A 396 17.05 32.08 -56.44
N TRP A 397 18.22 32.71 -56.52
CA TRP A 397 18.46 33.95 -57.29
C TRP A 397 18.63 33.80 -58.80
N GLY A 398 18.73 32.57 -59.31
CA GLY A 398 18.76 32.26 -60.74
C GLY A 398 20.12 32.37 -61.45
N ASP A 399 21.18 32.78 -60.75
CA ASP A 399 22.56 32.91 -61.27
C ASP A 399 23.45 31.70 -60.98
N GLY A 400 22.92 30.68 -60.29
CA GLY A 400 23.67 29.50 -59.85
C GLY A 400 24.44 29.68 -58.54
N LEU A 401 24.39 30.87 -57.92
CA LEU A 401 24.85 31.05 -56.54
C LEU A 401 23.79 30.52 -55.54
N PRO A 402 24.17 30.21 -54.29
CA PRO A 402 23.24 29.69 -53.30
C PRO A 402 22.02 30.59 -53.08
N ALA A 403 20.85 29.97 -52.91
CA ALA A 403 19.63 30.68 -52.54
C ALA A 403 19.79 31.40 -51.20
N THR A 404 19.24 32.62 -51.05
CA THR A 404 19.07 33.21 -49.72
C THR A 404 17.95 32.46 -49.01
N THR A 405 18.31 31.64 -48.04
CA THR A 405 17.37 30.96 -47.17
C THR A 405 17.09 31.78 -45.90
N GLY A 406 15.89 31.58 -45.35
CA GLY A 406 15.48 32.18 -44.08
C GLY A 406 14.24 31.47 -43.55
N SER A 407 13.62 32.04 -42.52
CA SER A 407 12.40 31.49 -41.93
C SER A 407 11.57 32.61 -41.28
N THR A 408 10.25 32.41 -41.15
CA THR A 408 9.32 33.37 -40.53
C THR A 408 8.28 32.65 -39.68
N THR A 409 7.97 33.21 -38.50
CA THR A 409 6.88 32.77 -37.62
C THR A 409 5.54 33.47 -37.92
N SER A 410 5.46 34.25 -38.99
CA SER A 410 4.31 35.09 -39.32
C SER A 410 3.99 35.06 -40.81
N GLN A 411 2.74 34.72 -41.14
CA GLN A 411 2.18 34.81 -42.50
C GLN A 411 1.87 36.27 -42.91
N THR A 412 1.72 37.19 -41.95
CA THR A 412 1.26 38.57 -42.21
C THR A 412 2.37 39.52 -42.64
N ASN A 413 3.64 39.16 -42.44
CA ASN A 413 4.80 39.96 -42.84
C ASN A 413 5.44 39.37 -44.11
N PRO A 414 5.77 40.19 -45.13
CA PRO A 414 6.39 39.69 -46.34
C PRO A 414 7.84 39.24 -46.10
N ILE A 415 8.20 38.14 -46.74
CA ILE A 415 9.56 37.60 -46.84
C ILE A 415 10.41 38.54 -47.69
N THR A 416 11.57 38.96 -47.20
CA THR A 416 12.49 39.85 -47.93
C THR A 416 13.94 39.34 -47.89
N ALA A 417 14.69 39.53 -48.97
CA ALA A 417 16.06 39.05 -49.13
C ALA A 417 16.84 39.94 -50.13
N THR A 418 18.17 39.98 -50.03
CA THR A 418 19.05 40.84 -50.85
C THR A 418 20.24 40.06 -51.41
N HIS A 419 20.59 40.27 -52.68
CA HIS A 419 21.73 39.60 -53.35
C HIS A 419 22.46 40.52 -54.33
N THR A 420 23.73 40.21 -54.61
CA THR A 420 24.63 40.95 -55.51
C THR A 420 25.22 40.00 -56.53
N TYR A 421 24.90 40.21 -57.81
CA TYR A 421 25.42 39.38 -58.89
C TYR A 421 26.86 39.77 -59.25
N ALA A 422 27.68 38.78 -59.61
CA ALA A 422 29.11 38.93 -59.93
C ALA A 422 29.47 38.70 -61.41
N LEU A 423 28.50 38.45 -62.28
CA LEU A 423 28.68 38.21 -63.73
C LEU A 423 27.49 38.76 -64.55
N PRO A 424 27.69 39.12 -65.83
CA PRO A 424 26.62 39.59 -66.69
C PRO A 424 25.63 38.47 -67.04
N GLY A 425 24.33 38.78 -67.05
CA GLY A 425 23.26 37.86 -67.39
C GLY A 425 21.88 38.46 -67.10
N THR A 426 20.84 37.64 -67.24
CA THR A 426 19.50 37.91 -66.69
C THR A 426 19.02 36.67 -65.94
N TYR A 427 18.44 36.84 -64.77
CA TYR A 427 18.24 35.76 -63.78
C TYR A 427 16.78 35.67 -63.33
N THR A 428 16.25 34.45 -63.15
CA THR A 428 14.91 34.20 -62.60
C THR A 428 15.01 33.81 -61.14
N VAL A 429 14.37 34.59 -60.28
CA VAL A 429 14.32 34.37 -58.84
C VAL A 429 13.08 33.53 -58.50
N SER A 430 13.26 32.43 -57.78
CA SER A 430 12.15 31.60 -57.27
C SER A 430 12.09 31.67 -55.76
N VAL A 431 10.92 32.00 -55.21
CA VAL A 431 10.61 31.99 -53.78
C VAL A 431 9.77 30.76 -53.49
N THR A 432 10.37 29.77 -52.84
CA THR A 432 9.65 28.63 -52.25
C THR A 432 9.43 28.93 -50.78
N VAL A 433 8.23 28.63 -50.26
CA VAL A 433 7.95 28.60 -48.82
C VAL A 433 7.50 27.19 -48.46
N THR A 434 8.07 26.67 -47.38
CA THR A 434 7.84 25.33 -46.86
C THR A 434 7.39 25.45 -45.41
N ASP A 435 6.34 24.74 -45.03
CA ASP A 435 5.90 24.63 -43.63
C ASP A 435 6.90 23.84 -42.78
N LYS A 436 6.61 23.71 -41.48
CA LYS A 436 7.47 22.99 -40.53
C LYS A 436 7.54 21.47 -40.79
N ASP A 437 6.60 20.90 -41.55
CA ASP A 437 6.43 19.46 -41.78
C ASP A 437 6.89 19.01 -43.19
N GLY A 438 7.18 19.94 -44.10
CA GLY A 438 7.76 19.70 -45.42
C GLY A 438 6.80 19.89 -46.60
N GLY A 439 5.57 20.33 -46.39
CA GLY A 439 4.70 20.80 -47.47
C GLY A 439 5.23 22.12 -48.05
N ALA A 440 5.12 22.34 -49.36
CA ALA A 440 5.77 23.47 -50.02
C ALA A 440 4.97 24.09 -51.18
N GLY A 441 4.86 25.42 -51.15
CA GLY A 441 4.36 26.27 -52.25
C GLY A 441 5.46 27.16 -52.83
N SER A 442 5.23 27.78 -54.00
CA SER A 442 6.23 28.68 -54.63
C SER A 442 5.67 29.76 -55.58
N GLY A 443 6.45 30.82 -55.79
CA GLY A 443 6.21 31.93 -56.75
C GLY A 443 7.52 32.59 -57.24
N GLN A 444 7.53 33.44 -58.27
CA GLN A 444 8.78 33.83 -59.02
C GLN A 444 8.86 35.30 -59.54
N LEU A 445 10.08 35.83 -59.82
CA LEU A 445 10.45 37.16 -60.41
C LEU A 445 11.87 37.21 -61.14
N THR A 446 12.51 38.36 -61.53
CA THR A 446 13.80 38.44 -62.35
C THR A 446 14.87 39.64 -62.17
N VAL A 447 16.21 39.56 -62.55
CA VAL A 447 17.43 40.54 -62.35
C VAL A 447 18.74 40.48 -63.35
N THR A 448 19.90 41.27 -63.28
CA THR A 448 21.10 41.48 -64.30
C THR A 448 22.55 42.10 -63.86
N VAL A 449 23.80 41.95 -64.53
CA VAL A 449 25.28 42.47 -64.16
C VAL A 449 26.58 42.60 -65.24
N GLY A 450 27.98 42.69 -64.99
CA GLY A 450 29.30 42.66 -65.89
C GLY A 450 30.88 42.97 -65.43
N THR A 451 32.10 42.44 -65.96
CA THR A 451 33.59 42.30 -65.37
C THR A 451 35.06 42.69 -66.09
N ALA A 452 36.36 42.46 -65.54
CA ALA A 452 37.82 42.90 -66.01
C ALA A 452 39.28 42.20 -65.52
N PRO A 453 40.62 42.55 -65.94
CA PRO A 453 42.03 41.83 -65.79
C PRO A 453 43.53 42.54 -65.53
N ASN A 454 44.80 41.88 -65.45
CA ASN A 454 46.28 42.43 -65.15
C ASN A 454 47.74 41.77 -65.67
N ARG A 455 49.06 42.01 -65.15
CA ARG A 455 50.54 41.77 -65.72
C ARG A 455 51.94 41.55 -64.80
N PRO A 456 53.31 41.44 -65.24
CA PRO A 456 54.61 40.77 -64.60
C PRO A 456 56.23 41.24 -64.63
N PRO A 457 57.37 40.55 -64.07
CA PRO A 457 58.73 40.99 -63.36
C PRO A 457 60.30 40.62 -63.76
N THR A 458 61.40 40.81 -62.91
CA THR A 458 62.94 40.51 -63.05
C THR A 458 63.94 40.38 -61.76
N ALA A 459 65.16 39.71 -61.79
CA ALA A 459 66.11 39.32 -60.63
C ALA A 459 67.66 39.70 -60.62
N ALA A 460 68.39 39.63 -59.45
CA ALA A 460 69.90 39.76 -59.30
C ALA A 460 70.60 39.21 -57.98
N VAL A 461 71.85 38.65 -58.03
CA VAL A 461 72.45 37.70 -57.00
C VAL A 461 73.62 38.09 -56.03
N GLY A 462 74.60 38.94 -56.37
CA GLY A 462 75.74 39.30 -55.48
C GLY A 462 76.96 38.33 -55.40
N GLY A 463 77.76 38.44 -54.33
CA GLY A 463 78.97 37.63 -54.02
C GLY A 463 80.31 38.08 -54.63
N PRO A 464 81.43 37.35 -54.42
CA PRO A 464 81.60 36.04 -53.73
C PRO A 464 81.86 36.12 -52.20
N TYR A 465 82.00 34.97 -51.53
CA TYR A 465 81.95 34.82 -50.06
C TYR A 465 82.98 33.82 -49.46
N SER A 466 83.12 33.75 -48.12
CA SER A 466 84.01 32.80 -47.39
C SER A 466 83.64 32.64 -45.90
N GLY A 467 84.01 31.52 -45.26
CA GLY A 467 83.78 31.23 -43.84
C GLY A 467 84.60 30.05 -43.28
N ALA A 468 84.11 29.44 -42.20
CA ALA A 468 84.59 28.19 -41.59
C ALA A 468 83.38 27.27 -41.33
N GLU A 469 83.57 25.96 -41.17
CA GLU A 469 82.44 25.03 -41.05
C GLU A 469 81.72 25.18 -39.70
N GLY A 470 80.44 24.79 -39.66
CA GLY A 470 79.57 25.06 -38.51
C GLY A 470 79.25 26.55 -38.29
N ALA A 471 79.94 27.48 -38.96
CA ALA A 471 79.70 28.92 -38.92
C ALA A 471 78.92 29.42 -40.14
N ALA A 472 78.08 30.44 -39.92
CA ALA A 472 77.19 30.98 -40.95
C ALA A 472 77.87 32.04 -41.84
N VAL A 473 77.56 31.97 -43.14
CA VAL A 473 77.96 32.91 -44.20
C VAL A 473 76.70 33.64 -44.70
N SER A 474 76.78 34.96 -44.94
CA SER A 474 75.62 35.80 -45.26
C SER A 474 75.60 36.31 -46.71
N PHE A 475 74.43 36.27 -47.35
CA PHE A 475 74.20 36.57 -48.77
C PHE A 475 73.25 37.77 -48.98
N ASP A 476 73.21 38.33 -50.19
CA ASP A 476 72.43 39.54 -50.50
C ASP A 476 71.97 39.61 -51.97
N GLY A 477 70.65 39.59 -52.19
CA GLY A 477 70.00 39.65 -53.50
C GLY A 477 69.05 40.84 -53.66
N SER A 478 69.20 41.89 -52.84
CA SER A 478 68.27 43.03 -52.74
C SER A 478 68.16 43.96 -53.97
N GLY A 479 68.70 43.55 -55.13
CA GLY A 479 68.69 44.31 -56.39
C GLY A 479 67.66 43.83 -57.44
N SER A 480 66.55 43.21 -57.03
CA SER A 480 65.53 42.63 -57.92
C SER A 480 64.27 43.51 -58.01
N SER A 481 63.51 43.49 -59.13
CA SER A 481 62.40 44.45 -59.37
C SER A 481 61.32 44.01 -60.38
N ASP A 482 60.19 44.71 -60.40
CA ASP A 482 59.00 44.46 -61.24
C ASP A 482 58.48 45.74 -61.98
N PRO A 483 57.96 45.66 -63.23
CA PRO A 483 57.42 46.80 -64.00
C PRO A 483 55.97 47.24 -63.73
N ASP A 484 55.13 46.43 -63.08
CA ASP A 484 53.75 46.80 -62.67
C ASP A 484 53.69 47.32 -61.23
N GLY A 485 54.76 47.12 -60.46
CA GLY A 485 54.87 47.48 -59.05
C GLY A 485 54.51 46.33 -58.11
N ASP A 486 54.42 45.11 -58.62
CA ASP A 486 54.04 43.92 -57.87
C ASP A 486 55.11 43.47 -56.87
N ALA A 487 54.65 42.85 -55.78
CA ALA A 487 55.53 42.31 -54.74
C ALA A 487 56.30 41.08 -55.23
N LEU A 488 57.60 41.03 -54.93
CA LEU A 488 58.49 39.94 -55.35
C LEU A 488 58.76 38.89 -54.27
N THR A 489 58.84 37.64 -54.70
CA THR A 489 59.33 36.48 -53.93
C THR A 489 60.68 36.00 -54.48
N TYR A 490 61.54 35.42 -53.64
CA TYR A 490 62.95 35.12 -53.95
C TYR A 490 63.26 33.62 -53.73
N ALA A 491 64.18 33.04 -54.52
CA ALA A 491 64.60 31.64 -54.39
C ALA A 491 66.09 31.43 -54.72
N TRP A 492 66.88 31.01 -53.72
CA TRP A 492 68.32 30.76 -53.75
C TRP A 492 68.69 29.27 -53.72
N ASN A 493 69.90 28.94 -54.17
CA ASN A 493 70.60 27.67 -53.92
C ASN A 493 72.06 27.95 -53.51
N PHE A 494 72.62 27.28 -52.50
CA PHE A 494 73.95 27.55 -51.96
C PHE A 494 75.09 26.63 -52.48
N GLY A 495 74.77 25.67 -53.34
CA GLY A 495 75.77 24.82 -54.02
C GLY A 495 76.20 23.55 -53.28
N ASP A 496 75.74 23.38 -52.04
CA ASP A 496 75.86 22.15 -51.23
C ASP A 496 74.56 21.32 -51.23
N GLY A 497 73.52 21.81 -51.90
CA GLY A 497 72.17 21.23 -51.93
C GLY A 497 71.12 22.06 -51.16
N ASN A 498 71.54 23.00 -50.31
CA ASN A 498 70.63 23.83 -49.52
C ASN A 498 70.12 25.05 -50.30
N THR A 499 68.99 25.60 -49.86
CA THR A 499 68.25 26.69 -50.53
C THR A 499 67.74 27.72 -49.53
N GLY A 500 67.36 28.91 -50.00
CA GLY A 500 66.79 29.97 -49.16
C GLY A 500 65.83 30.88 -49.93
N THR A 501 64.93 31.58 -49.24
CA THR A 501 63.88 32.40 -49.87
C THR A 501 63.82 33.85 -49.38
N SER A 502 64.74 34.25 -48.50
CA SER A 502 64.90 35.63 -48.04
C SER A 502 65.66 36.49 -49.07
N VAL A 503 65.48 37.80 -49.03
CA VAL A 503 66.28 38.78 -49.78
C VAL A 503 67.76 38.78 -49.32
N ARG A 504 68.00 38.47 -48.04
CA ARG A 504 69.32 38.40 -47.40
C ARG A 504 69.42 37.16 -46.51
N PRO A 505 69.63 35.95 -47.08
CA PRO A 505 69.71 34.73 -46.29
C PRO A 505 71.12 34.54 -45.71
N SER A 506 71.23 33.67 -44.70
CA SER A 506 72.50 33.17 -44.17
C SER A 506 72.50 31.64 -44.23
N HIS A 507 73.65 31.04 -44.56
CA HIS A 507 73.80 29.59 -44.70
C HIS A 507 75.08 29.09 -44.01
N THR A 508 75.01 27.90 -43.41
CA THR A 508 76.13 27.25 -42.71
C THR A 508 76.52 25.97 -43.45
N TYR A 509 77.81 25.80 -43.71
CA TYR A 509 78.33 24.61 -44.37
C TYR A 509 78.76 23.56 -43.35
N ALA A 510 78.48 22.30 -43.66
CA ALA A 510 78.58 21.13 -42.77
C ALA A 510 79.92 20.36 -42.86
N ASP A 511 80.82 20.84 -43.72
CA ASP A 511 82.13 20.28 -44.08
C ASP A 511 82.97 21.40 -44.70
N ASN A 512 84.28 21.24 -44.74
CA ASN A 512 85.20 22.16 -45.40
C ASN A 512 85.24 21.97 -46.94
N GLY A 513 85.28 23.07 -47.71
CA GLY A 513 85.13 22.99 -49.16
C GLY A 513 84.90 24.32 -49.88
N SER A 514 84.42 24.27 -51.12
CA SER A 514 84.06 25.44 -51.93
C SER A 514 82.85 25.15 -52.83
N TYR A 515 81.92 26.12 -52.92
CA TYR A 515 80.53 25.90 -53.35
C TYR A 515 80.03 27.03 -54.28
N THR A 516 79.06 26.72 -55.16
CA THR A 516 78.53 27.66 -56.19
C THR A 516 77.06 27.99 -55.93
N VAL A 517 76.74 29.28 -55.83
CA VAL A 517 75.48 29.83 -55.30
C VAL A 517 74.63 30.47 -56.42
N THR A 518 73.29 30.39 -56.38
CA THR A 518 72.38 30.97 -57.40
C THR A 518 71.10 31.60 -56.83
N LEU A 519 70.35 32.41 -57.63
CA LEU A 519 69.08 33.10 -57.27
C LEU A 519 68.11 33.32 -58.45
N THR A 520 66.79 33.33 -58.21
CA THR A 520 65.66 33.74 -59.11
C THR A 520 64.53 34.49 -58.34
N VAL A 521 63.64 35.27 -59.00
CA VAL A 521 62.44 35.92 -58.38
C VAL A 521 61.12 35.80 -59.19
N THR A 522 59.96 36.05 -58.54
CA THR A 522 58.58 35.92 -59.09
C THR A 522 57.61 36.98 -58.54
N ASP A 523 56.64 37.45 -59.34
CA ASP A 523 55.61 38.49 -59.02
C ASP A 523 54.42 38.00 -58.15
N SER A 524 53.41 38.87 -57.95
CA SER A 524 52.17 38.56 -57.21
C SER A 524 51.06 37.89 -58.04
N HIS A 525 51.13 37.96 -59.37
CA HIS A 525 50.17 37.39 -60.33
C HIS A 525 50.57 35.98 -60.84
N GLY A 526 51.76 35.49 -60.47
CA GLY A 526 52.28 34.16 -60.76
C GLY A 526 53.43 34.06 -61.80
N THR A 527 54.03 35.17 -62.24
CA THR A 527 55.03 35.18 -63.33
C THR A 527 56.47 35.32 -62.82
N SER A 528 57.40 34.61 -63.46
CA SER A 528 58.78 34.42 -62.97
C SER A 528 59.86 34.98 -63.88
N SER A 529 61.00 35.31 -63.28
CA SER A 529 62.22 35.82 -63.93
C SER A 529 63.25 34.71 -64.27
N SER A 530 64.46 35.09 -64.72
CA SER A 530 65.56 34.18 -65.06
C SER A 530 66.68 34.15 -63.99
N PRO A 531 67.46 33.05 -63.84
CA PRO A 531 68.41 32.89 -62.73
C PRO A 531 69.79 33.58 -62.89
N SER A 532 70.55 33.70 -61.79
CA SER A 532 71.91 34.31 -61.70
C SER A 532 72.82 33.60 -60.66
N SER A 533 74.17 33.71 -60.70
CA SER A 533 75.12 32.85 -59.91
C SER A 533 76.46 33.47 -59.37
N THR A 534 77.07 32.87 -58.33
CA THR A 534 78.32 33.27 -57.61
C THR A 534 79.00 32.13 -56.77
N THR A 535 79.97 32.37 -55.85
CA THR A 535 80.82 31.32 -55.17
C THR A 535 81.17 31.57 -53.67
N ALA A 536 81.44 30.52 -52.88
CA ALA A 536 81.86 30.53 -51.45
C ALA A 536 82.94 29.46 -51.04
N THR A 537 83.64 29.61 -49.90
CA THR A 537 84.76 28.70 -49.42
C THR A 537 84.90 28.57 -47.88
N ILE A 538 85.27 27.39 -47.33
CA ILE A 538 85.09 26.93 -45.91
C ILE A 538 86.29 26.08 -45.36
N ALA A 539 86.48 25.94 -44.03
CA ALA A 539 87.63 25.28 -43.35
C ALA A 539 87.29 24.53 -42.00
N ASN A 540 88.16 23.57 -41.58
CA ASN A 540 88.00 22.51 -40.55
C ASN A 540 88.13 22.88 -39.04
N VAL A 541 87.53 22.08 -38.14
CA VAL A 541 87.60 22.16 -36.64
C VAL A 541 87.97 20.79 -35.99
N ALA A 542 87.88 20.61 -34.66
CA ALA A 542 88.31 19.40 -33.93
C ALA A 542 87.47 19.14 -32.63
N PRO A 543 87.37 17.88 -32.14
CA PRO A 543 86.40 17.48 -31.10
C PRO A 543 86.80 17.78 -29.64
N ALA A 544 85.78 18.03 -28.80
CA ALA A 544 85.89 18.19 -27.35
C ALA A 544 85.25 17.03 -26.57
N VAL A 545 85.87 16.56 -25.48
CA VAL A 545 85.53 15.28 -24.79
C VAL A 545 85.25 15.48 -23.29
N THR A 546 84.26 14.78 -22.75
CA THR A 546 83.90 14.73 -21.31
C THR A 546 83.78 13.27 -20.84
N ALA A 547 84.59 12.86 -19.87
CA ALA A 547 84.66 11.44 -19.47
C ALA A 547 83.51 10.95 -18.58
N GLY A 548 82.83 11.86 -17.86
CA GLY A 548 81.76 11.53 -16.90
C GLY A 548 82.18 11.70 -15.43
N PRO A 549 81.30 11.39 -14.46
CA PRO A 549 81.54 11.57 -13.03
C PRO A 549 82.35 10.42 -12.40
N ASN A 550 82.95 10.69 -11.25
CA ASN A 550 83.61 9.68 -10.41
C ASN A 550 82.60 8.66 -9.85
N GLN A 551 83.04 7.41 -9.63
CA GLN A 551 82.18 6.28 -9.26
C GLN A 551 82.71 5.49 -8.04
N SER A 552 81.85 4.63 -7.48
CA SER A 552 82.21 3.67 -6.43
C SER A 552 81.53 2.31 -6.67
N ALA A 553 82.15 1.22 -6.23
CA ALA A 553 81.72 -0.15 -6.48
C ALA A 553 82.10 -1.12 -5.34
N THR A 554 81.65 -2.37 -5.46
CA THR A 554 82.02 -3.49 -4.59
C THR A 554 82.96 -4.44 -5.34
N ILE A 555 83.92 -5.05 -4.64
CA ILE A 555 84.92 -5.96 -5.25
C ILE A 555 84.25 -7.05 -6.10
N GLY A 556 84.76 -7.26 -7.32
CA GLY A 556 84.22 -8.24 -8.26
C GLY A 556 82.96 -7.82 -9.03
N ILE A 557 82.36 -6.65 -8.75
CA ILE A 557 81.24 -6.10 -9.54
C ILE A 557 81.78 -5.24 -10.70
N PRO A 558 81.28 -5.41 -11.94
CA PRO A 558 81.67 -4.56 -13.07
C PRO A 558 81.24 -3.10 -12.91
N VAL A 559 82.12 -2.18 -13.27
CA VAL A 559 81.93 -0.73 -13.31
C VAL A 559 81.76 -0.29 -14.77
N THR A 560 80.85 0.65 -15.04
CA THR A 560 80.57 1.13 -16.41
C THR A 560 80.88 2.62 -16.53
N VAL A 561 81.81 2.96 -17.41
CA VAL A 561 82.09 4.36 -17.78
C VAL A 561 81.27 4.72 -19.02
N SER A 562 80.81 5.97 -19.06
CA SER A 562 79.94 6.52 -20.11
C SER A 562 80.39 7.95 -20.38
N ALA A 563 81.19 8.13 -21.43
CA ALA A 563 81.80 9.40 -21.83
C ALA A 563 81.13 9.99 -23.06
N THR A 564 81.13 11.31 -23.20
CA THR A 564 80.54 12.04 -24.34
C THR A 564 81.56 12.93 -25.02
N PHE A 565 81.30 13.30 -26.27
CA PHE A 565 82.11 14.26 -27.01
C PHE A 565 81.23 15.05 -28.00
N SER A 566 81.77 16.13 -28.56
CA SER A 566 81.09 16.96 -29.55
C SER A 566 82.08 17.57 -30.54
N ASP A 567 81.69 17.64 -31.81
CA ASP A 567 82.51 18.16 -32.91
C ASP A 567 81.66 19.05 -33.85
N PRO A 568 82.09 20.28 -34.20
CA PRO A 568 81.32 21.17 -35.07
C PRO A 568 81.12 20.68 -36.51
N GLY A 569 82.07 19.92 -37.06
CA GLY A 569 81.94 19.34 -38.39
C GLY A 569 81.02 18.11 -38.35
N THR A 570 79.76 18.30 -38.78
CA THR A 570 78.73 17.27 -38.67
C THR A 570 78.96 16.07 -39.60
N ASN A 571 79.90 16.18 -40.54
CA ASN A 571 80.29 15.11 -41.46
C ASN A 571 81.55 14.34 -41.03
N ASP A 572 82.16 14.65 -39.88
CA ASP A 572 83.51 14.15 -39.51
C ASP A 572 83.56 12.73 -38.94
N ALA A 573 82.47 12.00 -39.11
CA ALA A 573 82.42 10.56 -38.87
C ALA A 573 83.34 9.80 -39.85
N PRO A 574 84.06 8.75 -39.42
CA PRO A 574 84.04 8.16 -38.07
C PRO A 574 85.09 8.74 -37.13
N TRP A 575 84.69 9.06 -35.90
CA TRP A 575 85.62 9.36 -34.80
C TRP A 575 86.21 8.06 -34.22
N THR A 576 87.45 8.09 -33.76
CA THR A 576 88.11 6.97 -33.05
C THR A 576 88.34 7.31 -31.59
N TYR A 577 88.33 6.32 -30.69
CA TYR A 577 88.44 6.56 -29.25
C TYR A 577 89.24 5.51 -28.47
N THR A 578 89.74 5.92 -27.29
CA THR A 578 90.44 5.05 -26.33
C THR A 578 90.01 5.35 -24.88
N VAL A 579 89.94 4.32 -24.03
CA VAL A 579 89.56 4.37 -22.60
C VAL A 579 90.56 3.56 -21.78
N ALA A 580 91.38 4.22 -20.96
CA ALA A 580 92.41 3.59 -20.13
C ALA A 580 91.99 3.52 -18.65
N TRP A 581 92.04 2.32 -18.03
CA TRP A 581 91.34 2.00 -16.77
C TRP A 581 92.10 2.29 -15.45
N GLY A 582 93.40 2.60 -15.53
CA GLY A 582 94.19 3.06 -14.38
C GLY A 582 94.71 1.97 -13.42
N ASP A 583 94.41 0.70 -13.65
CA ASP A 583 94.89 -0.44 -12.84
C ASP A 583 96.09 -1.18 -13.46
N GLY A 584 96.51 -0.77 -14.67
CA GLY A 584 97.60 -1.39 -15.43
C GLY A 584 97.15 -2.44 -16.44
N LEU A 585 95.84 -2.73 -16.56
CA LEU A 585 95.31 -3.58 -17.62
C LEU A 585 95.11 -2.80 -18.94
N PRO A 586 94.99 -3.49 -20.10
CA PRO A 586 94.90 -2.84 -21.40
C PRO A 586 93.72 -1.87 -21.53
N ALA A 587 93.93 -0.77 -22.23
CA ALA A 587 92.89 0.19 -22.56
C ALA A 587 91.87 -0.40 -23.56
N THR A 588 90.59 -0.09 -23.36
CA THR A 588 89.52 -0.38 -24.33
C THR A 588 89.60 0.64 -25.47
N THR A 589 89.47 0.21 -26.71
CA THR A 589 89.52 1.09 -27.89
C THR A 589 88.33 0.84 -28.82
N GLY A 590 87.99 1.82 -29.65
CA GLY A 590 86.87 1.71 -30.57
C GLY A 590 86.73 2.89 -31.53
N SER A 591 85.58 2.97 -32.19
CA SER A 591 85.23 4.05 -33.11
C SER A 591 83.70 4.22 -33.13
N THR A 592 83.24 5.44 -33.42
CA THR A 592 81.82 5.78 -33.51
C THR A 592 81.57 6.74 -34.68
N THR A 593 80.45 6.56 -35.36
CA THR A 593 79.92 7.49 -36.38
C THR A 593 78.89 8.46 -35.80
N SER A 594 78.71 8.47 -34.47
CA SER A 594 77.78 9.36 -33.76
C SER A 594 78.44 10.00 -32.55
N GLN A 595 78.21 11.31 -32.38
CA GLN A 595 78.56 12.09 -31.20
C GLN A 595 77.50 11.97 -30.09
N THR A 596 76.24 11.65 -30.43
CA THR A 596 75.11 11.65 -29.49
C THR A 596 75.05 10.39 -28.62
N ASN A 597 75.65 9.29 -29.08
CA ASN A 597 75.76 8.05 -28.32
C ASN A 597 77.01 8.12 -27.44
N PRO A 598 76.90 7.96 -26.11
CA PRO A 598 78.07 7.97 -25.25
C PRO A 598 78.98 6.76 -25.51
N ILE A 599 80.28 7.01 -25.45
CA ILE A 599 81.33 5.99 -25.44
C ILE A 599 81.21 5.24 -24.11
N THR A 600 80.63 4.04 -24.19
CA THR A 600 80.43 3.16 -23.04
C THR A 600 81.44 2.02 -23.04
N ALA A 601 81.97 1.70 -21.87
CA ALA A 601 82.88 0.58 -21.66
C ALA A 601 82.75 0.06 -20.22
N THR A 602 83.06 -1.22 -20.00
CA THR A 602 82.92 -1.89 -18.70
C THR A 602 84.23 -2.53 -18.23
N HIS A 603 84.47 -2.52 -16.92
CA HIS A 603 85.67 -3.11 -16.31
C HIS A 603 85.43 -3.59 -14.88
N THR A 604 86.11 -4.65 -14.45
CA THR A 604 85.91 -5.26 -13.11
C THR A 604 87.20 -5.25 -12.31
N TYR A 605 87.21 -4.52 -11.20
CA TYR A 605 88.37 -4.42 -10.31
C TYR A 605 88.42 -5.62 -9.34
N ALA A 606 89.53 -6.36 -9.39
CA ALA A 606 89.75 -7.59 -8.63
C ALA A 606 90.22 -7.37 -7.17
N LEU A 607 90.47 -6.12 -6.77
CA LEU A 607 90.95 -5.72 -5.44
C LEU A 607 90.23 -4.44 -4.97
N PRO A 608 90.11 -4.20 -3.66
CA PRO A 608 89.64 -2.91 -3.14
C PRO A 608 90.73 -1.84 -3.32
N GLY A 609 90.35 -0.64 -3.73
CA GLY A 609 91.27 0.44 -4.07
C GLY A 609 90.60 1.61 -4.79
N THR A 610 91.38 2.60 -5.24
CA THR A 610 90.92 3.73 -6.05
C THR A 610 91.76 3.86 -7.31
N TYR A 611 91.10 4.04 -8.46
CA TYR A 611 91.68 4.00 -9.81
C TYR A 611 91.26 5.24 -10.62
N THR A 612 92.05 5.63 -11.62
CA THR A 612 91.79 6.81 -12.48
C THR A 612 91.64 6.42 -13.94
N VAL A 613 90.50 6.75 -14.54
CA VAL A 613 90.14 6.40 -15.93
C VAL A 613 90.31 7.63 -16.84
N THR A 614 90.85 7.43 -18.05
CA THR A 614 91.07 8.48 -19.07
C THR A 614 90.41 8.11 -20.38
N VAL A 615 89.77 9.08 -21.07
CA VAL A 615 89.10 8.91 -22.37
C VAL A 615 89.60 9.93 -23.38
N THR A 616 89.89 9.50 -24.62
CA THR A 616 90.37 10.34 -25.73
C THR A 616 89.59 10.04 -27.01
N VAL A 617 89.32 11.05 -27.84
CA VAL A 617 88.60 10.95 -29.13
C VAL A 617 89.33 11.74 -30.23
N THR A 618 89.31 11.25 -31.48
CA THR A 618 89.96 11.83 -32.67
C THR A 618 89.01 11.78 -33.88
N ASP A 619 88.95 12.84 -34.70
CA ASP A 619 88.11 12.96 -35.92
C ASP A 619 88.73 12.35 -37.20
N LYS A 620 88.03 12.47 -38.34
CA LYS A 620 88.45 11.90 -39.64
C LYS A 620 89.65 12.60 -40.30
N ASP A 621 89.88 13.88 -40.01
CA ASP A 621 90.91 14.72 -40.68
C ASP A 621 92.16 14.96 -39.79
N GLY A 622 92.07 14.66 -38.50
CA GLY A 622 93.21 14.44 -37.59
C GLY A 622 93.21 15.25 -36.29
N GLY A 623 92.14 15.96 -35.94
CA GLY A 623 91.99 16.65 -34.66
C GLY A 623 91.62 15.70 -33.51
N ALA A 624 91.90 16.09 -32.26
CA ALA A 624 91.71 15.21 -31.09
C ALA A 624 91.55 15.94 -29.74
N GLY A 625 90.82 15.33 -28.80
CA GLY A 625 90.57 15.83 -27.43
C GLY A 625 90.40 14.71 -26.38
N SER A 626 90.40 15.05 -25.08
CA SER A 626 90.38 14.03 -23.98
C SER A 626 89.85 14.54 -22.61
N GLY A 627 89.49 13.61 -21.71
CA GLY A 627 89.01 13.86 -20.33
C GLY A 627 89.22 12.68 -19.35
N GLN A 628 88.90 12.85 -18.05
CA GLN A 628 89.20 11.86 -16.97
C GLN A 628 88.14 11.75 -15.85
N LEU A 629 88.13 10.64 -15.08
CA LEU A 629 87.36 10.40 -13.84
C LEU A 629 88.05 9.38 -12.90
N THR A 630 87.52 9.14 -11.68
CA THR A 630 88.03 8.11 -10.74
C THR A 630 86.98 7.09 -10.27
N VAL A 631 87.42 5.91 -9.81
CA VAL A 631 86.58 4.78 -9.33
C VAL A 631 87.11 4.21 -8.02
N THR A 632 86.27 3.94 -7.00
CA THR A 632 86.68 3.38 -5.68
C THR A 632 85.94 2.08 -5.29
N VAL A 633 86.59 1.10 -4.64
CA VAL A 633 86.09 -0.29 -4.53
C VAL A 633 86.15 -0.87 -3.09
N GLY A 634 85.08 -1.52 -2.59
CA GLY A 634 84.96 -2.05 -1.20
C GLY A 634 84.21 -3.39 -1.00
N THR A 635 83.70 -3.67 0.21
CA THR A 635 82.98 -4.92 0.64
C THR A 635 81.70 -4.62 1.46
N ALA A 636 80.81 -5.60 1.66
CA ALA A 636 79.40 -5.39 2.07
C ALA A 636 78.98 -5.97 3.46
N PRO A 637 78.02 -5.34 4.19
CA PRO A 637 77.46 -5.81 5.47
C PRO A 637 75.96 -6.20 5.45
N ASN A 638 75.51 -6.96 6.47
CA ASN A 638 74.11 -7.37 6.73
C ASN A 638 73.20 -6.18 7.14
N ARG A 639 71.91 -6.23 6.78
CA ARG A 639 70.94 -5.13 6.95
C ARG A 639 69.63 -5.62 7.60
N PRO A 640 69.08 -4.91 8.61
CA PRO A 640 67.88 -5.35 9.33
C PRO A 640 66.58 -5.17 8.51
N PRO A 641 65.53 -5.94 8.82
CA PRO A 641 64.27 -5.94 8.09
C PRO A 641 63.41 -4.69 8.33
N SER A 642 62.44 -4.49 7.43
CA SER A 642 61.44 -3.42 7.50
C SER A 642 60.05 -3.98 7.76
N ALA A 643 59.45 -3.63 8.90
CA ALA A 643 58.05 -3.92 9.19
C ALA A 643 57.13 -2.91 8.48
N ALA A 644 56.06 -3.41 7.87
CA ALA A 644 54.95 -2.60 7.37
C ALA A 644 53.66 -3.06 8.06
N ALA A 645 53.18 -2.31 9.06
CA ALA A 645 51.97 -2.64 9.82
C ALA A 645 50.65 -2.48 9.02
N GLY A 646 50.71 -1.95 7.79
CA GLY A 646 49.56 -1.67 6.95
C GLY A 646 48.64 -0.58 7.54
N GLY A 647 47.39 -0.56 7.09
CA GLY A 647 46.38 0.41 7.54
C GLY A 647 46.52 1.80 6.88
N PRO A 648 45.91 2.85 7.47
CA PRO A 648 45.14 2.83 8.72
C PRO A 648 43.93 1.90 8.67
N TYR A 649 43.58 1.33 9.82
CA TYR A 649 42.45 0.43 9.97
C TYR A 649 41.28 1.16 10.62
N SER A 650 40.05 0.77 10.25
CA SER A 650 38.83 1.26 10.86
C SER A 650 37.91 0.09 11.22
N GLY A 651 37.21 0.20 12.35
CA GLY A 651 36.27 -0.81 12.80
C GLY A 651 35.15 -0.22 13.64
N ALA A 652 34.22 -1.10 14.02
CA ALA A 652 33.21 -0.87 15.05
C ALA A 652 33.61 -1.67 16.29
N GLU A 653 33.25 -1.23 17.50
CA GLU A 653 33.56 -2.05 18.69
C GLU A 653 32.75 -3.35 18.74
N GLY A 654 33.28 -4.34 19.45
CA GLY A 654 32.82 -5.73 19.38
C GLY A 654 33.12 -6.45 18.07
N ALA A 655 33.38 -5.74 16.96
CA ALA A 655 33.69 -6.33 15.66
C ALA A 655 35.20 -6.59 15.50
N ALA A 656 35.53 -7.71 14.83
CA ALA A 656 36.92 -8.09 14.58
C ALA A 656 37.52 -7.32 13.39
N VAL A 657 38.49 -6.45 13.68
CA VAL A 657 39.36 -5.80 12.69
C VAL A 657 40.41 -6.82 12.22
N SER A 658 40.64 -6.88 10.91
CA SER A 658 41.66 -7.73 10.29
C SER A 658 42.88 -6.91 9.90
N PHE A 659 44.07 -7.36 10.29
CA PHE A 659 45.34 -6.66 10.09
C PHE A 659 46.16 -7.31 8.98
N ASP A 660 47.06 -6.55 8.36
CA ASP A 660 47.87 -7.00 7.24
C ASP A 660 49.32 -6.50 7.35
N GLY A 661 50.21 -7.42 7.72
CA GLY A 661 51.66 -7.20 7.78
C GLY A 661 52.40 -7.56 6.50
N SER A 662 51.72 -8.03 5.44
CA SER A 662 52.36 -8.70 4.29
C SER A 662 53.21 -7.79 3.39
N GLY A 663 53.20 -6.47 3.62
CA GLY A 663 54.17 -5.54 3.03
C GLY A 663 55.54 -5.51 3.71
N SER A 664 55.71 -6.23 4.82
CA SER A 664 57.00 -6.33 5.54
C SER A 664 58.03 -7.08 4.70
N SER A 665 59.26 -6.59 4.65
CA SER A 665 60.29 -7.12 3.76
C SER A 665 61.69 -7.06 4.40
N ASP A 666 62.51 -8.04 4.06
CA ASP A 666 63.92 -8.05 4.43
C ASP A 666 64.80 -7.57 3.25
N PRO A 667 65.77 -6.66 3.46
CA PRO A 667 66.61 -6.14 2.39
C PRO A 667 67.66 -7.08 1.81
N ASP A 668 67.99 -8.16 2.52
CA ASP A 668 69.00 -9.16 2.14
C ASP A 668 68.34 -10.50 1.72
N GLY A 669 67.04 -10.67 2.00
CA GLY A 669 66.15 -11.72 1.47
C GLY A 669 65.64 -12.72 2.51
N ASP A 670 65.85 -12.45 3.81
CA ASP A 670 65.57 -13.38 4.90
C ASP A 670 64.08 -13.60 5.23
N ALA A 671 63.80 -14.71 5.93
CA ALA A 671 62.46 -15.09 6.34
C ALA A 671 62.03 -14.36 7.62
N LEU A 672 60.84 -13.76 7.60
CA LEU A 672 60.34 -12.90 8.68
C LEU A 672 59.39 -13.62 9.66
N THR A 673 59.57 -13.32 10.94
CA THR A 673 58.59 -13.57 12.01
C THR A 673 57.84 -12.28 12.38
N TYR A 674 56.62 -12.38 12.92
CA TYR A 674 55.67 -11.25 13.07
C TYR A 674 55.09 -11.19 14.48
N ALA A 675 55.26 -10.05 15.17
CA ALA A 675 54.70 -9.79 16.50
C ALA A 675 53.92 -8.46 16.54
N TRP A 676 52.66 -8.54 16.94
CA TRP A 676 51.71 -7.42 17.00
C TRP A 676 51.34 -7.05 18.44
N ASN A 677 51.19 -5.76 18.71
CA ASN A 677 50.51 -5.21 19.88
C ASN A 677 49.38 -4.29 19.39
N PHE A 678 48.15 -4.55 19.84
CA PHE A 678 46.95 -3.88 19.32
C PHE A 678 46.62 -2.55 20.02
N GLY A 679 47.40 -2.14 21.03
CA GLY A 679 47.28 -0.84 21.69
C GLY A 679 46.25 -0.78 22.84
N ASP A 680 45.54 -1.88 23.11
CA ASP A 680 44.58 -2.03 24.22
C ASP A 680 45.11 -2.88 25.38
N GLY A 681 46.28 -3.52 25.21
CA GLY A 681 46.89 -4.48 26.13
C GLY A 681 46.95 -5.91 25.58
N SER A 682 46.27 -6.19 24.46
CA SER A 682 46.32 -7.48 23.76
C SER A 682 47.43 -7.53 22.69
N THR A 683 47.79 -8.75 22.28
CA THR A 683 48.86 -9.02 21.32
C THR A 683 48.48 -10.12 20.34
N GLY A 684 49.16 -10.17 19.20
CA GLY A 684 48.92 -11.15 18.13
C GLY A 684 50.19 -11.54 17.39
N THR A 685 50.11 -12.60 16.58
CA THR A 685 51.25 -13.11 15.79
C THR A 685 50.83 -13.51 14.37
N GLY A 686 51.81 -13.60 13.47
CA GLY A 686 51.59 -13.97 12.07
C GLY A 686 51.26 -12.78 11.16
N VAL A 687 51.12 -13.07 9.87
CA VAL A 687 51.05 -12.05 8.81
C VAL A 687 49.70 -11.31 8.77
N ARG A 688 48.60 -12.01 9.09
CA ARG A 688 47.23 -11.49 9.02
C ARG A 688 46.39 -11.90 10.25
N PRO A 689 46.65 -11.36 11.45
CA PRO A 689 45.82 -11.62 12.62
C PRO A 689 44.52 -10.79 12.57
N SER A 690 43.55 -11.14 13.41
CA SER A 690 42.36 -10.33 13.68
C SER A 690 42.19 -10.09 15.17
N HIS A 691 41.62 -8.94 15.53
CA HIS A 691 41.37 -8.53 16.91
C HIS A 691 40.10 -7.67 17.01
N ALA A 692 39.37 -7.79 18.12
CA ALA A 692 38.13 -7.05 18.38
C ALA A 692 38.29 -6.17 19.63
N TYR A 693 38.00 -4.88 19.50
CA TYR A 693 38.13 -3.89 20.56
C TYR A 693 36.82 -3.74 21.33
N ALA A 694 36.91 -3.44 22.63
CA ALA A 694 35.77 -3.38 23.57
C ALA A 694 35.45 -1.96 24.06
N ASP A 695 35.99 -0.93 23.41
CA ASP A 695 35.86 0.50 23.73
C ASP A 695 36.19 1.33 22.47
N ASN A 696 35.50 2.45 22.29
CA ASN A 696 35.38 3.18 21.01
C ASN A 696 36.44 4.28 20.81
N ARG A 697 37.70 3.88 20.57
CA ARG A 697 38.80 4.85 20.42
C ARG A 697 39.81 4.57 19.30
N SER A 698 40.70 5.53 19.11
CA SER A 698 41.88 5.41 18.25
C SER A 698 43.00 4.67 18.98
N TYR A 699 43.23 3.41 18.64
CA TYR A 699 44.32 2.59 19.17
C TYR A 699 45.58 2.68 18.29
N THR A 700 46.75 2.84 18.91
CA THR A 700 48.04 2.73 18.21
C THR A 700 48.43 1.26 18.14
N VAL A 701 48.33 0.67 16.96
CA VAL A 701 48.75 -0.70 16.66
C VAL A 701 50.21 -0.69 16.23
N THR A 702 50.98 -1.68 16.67
CA THR A 702 52.41 -1.81 16.30
C THR A 702 52.74 -3.22 15.86
N LEU A 703 53.53 -3.31 14.77
CA LEU A 703 54.14 -4.54 14.27
C LEU A 703 55.66 -4.43 14.37
N THR A 704 56.31 -5.47 14.89
CA THR A 704 57.75 -5.69 14.74
C THR A 704 57.98 -6.98 13.96
N VAL A 705 58.95 -6.99 13.06
CA VAL A 705 59.41 -8.21 12.37
C VAL A 705 60.87 -8.50 12.63
N THR A 706 61.26 -9.77 12.61
CA THR A 706 62.63 -10.24 12.86
C THR A 706 63.03 -11.26 11.81
N ASP A 707 64.26 -11.11 11.28
CA ASP A 707 64.86 -11.94 10.23
C ASP A 707 65.43 -13.30 10.74
N SER A 708 65.94 -14.13 9.83
CA SER A 708 66.55 -15.43 10.14
C SER A 708 67.85 -15.34 10.94
N HIS A 709 68.53 -14.20 10.91
CA HIS A 709 69.84 -13.95 11.53
C HIS A 709 69.72 -13.23 12.90
N GLY A 710 68.50 -12.85 13.29
CA GLY A 710 68.16 -12.28 14.59
C GLY A 710 68.13 -10.75 14.63
N ALA A 711 68.21 -10.04 13.50
CA ALA A 711 67.99 -8.59 13.50
C ALA A 711 66.49 -8.27 13.40
N SER A 712 66.04 -7.32 14.21
CA SER A 712 64.64 -6.88 14.26
C SER A 712 64.49 -5.51 13.59
N SER A 713 63.34 -5.31 12.96
CA SER A 713 62.93 -3.99 12.49
C SER A 713 62.77 -3.01 13.66
N SER A 714 62.79 -1.72 13.36
CA SER A 714 62.09 -0.77 14.24
C SER A 714 60.58 -1.08 14.22
N PRO A 715 59.83 -0.86 15.31
CA PRO A 715 58.39 -1.07 15.32
C PRO A 715 57.69 -0.15 14.31
N SER A 716 56.92 -0.75 13.41
CA SER A 716 56.05 -0.07 12.46
C SER A 716 54.73 0.23 13.18
N SER A 717 54.35 1.50 13.28
CA SER A 717 53.09 1.92 13.91
C SER A 717 52.03 2.28 12.88
N THR A 718 50.78 2.05 13.26
CA THR A 718 49.58 2.39 12.48
C THR A 718 48.40 2.59 13.44
N THR A 719 47.28 3.10 12.93
CA THR A 719 46.10 3.41 13.74
C THR A 719 44.98 2.42 13.45
N ALA A 720 44.33 1.91 14.50
CA ALA A 720 43.01 1.30 14.43
C ALA A 720 41.99 2.27 15.05
N THR A 721 41.20 2.94 14.21
CA THR A 721 40.14 3.85 14.65
C THR A 721 38.84 3.07 14.83
N ILE A 722 38.43 2.88 16.08
CA ILE A 722 37.21 2.16 16.43
C ILE A 722 36.09 3.16 16.69
N ALA A 723 34.98 3.00 15.96
CA ALA A 723 33.80 3.83 16.08
C ALA A 723 32.82 3.26 17.12
N ASN A 724 32.13 4.18 17.80
CA ASN A 724 31.06 3.88 18.74
C ASN A 724 29.89 3.15 18.05
N VAL A 725 29.36 2.09 18.68
CA VAL A 725 28.19 1.34 18.22
C VAL A 725 26.99 1.57 19.13
N ALA A 726 26.09 2.46 18.69
CA ALA A 726 24.84 2.77 19.38
C ALA A 726 24.06 1.53 19.86
N PRO A 727 23.45 1.57 21.07
CA PRO A 727 22.62 0.48 21.61
C PRO A 727 21.55 -0.05 20.63
N SER A 728 21.32 -1.36 20.62
CA SER A 728 20.14 -1.95 20.00
C SER A 728 18.98 -1.99 21.00
N VAL A 729 17.83 -1.39 20.67
CA VAL A 729 16.69 -1.21 21.58
C VAL A 729 15.47 -1.98 21.10
N ASN A 730 14.96 -2.89 21.93
CA ASN A 730 13.71 -3.61 21.73
C ASN A 730 12.60 -3.01 22.63
N PRO A 731 11.61 -2.30 22.06
CA PRO A 731 10.57 -1.62 22.83
C PRO A 731 9.48 -2.57 23.38
N GLY A 732 9.51 -3.85 23.00
CA GLY A 732 8.43 -4.81 23.27
C GLY A 732 7.21 -4.61 22.35
N PRO A 733 6.15 -5.43 22.50
CA PRO A 733 4.97 -5.39 21.65
C PRO A 733 4.16 -4.10 21.82
N ASN A 734 3.38 -3.76 20.79
CA ASN A 734 2.36 -2.70 20.85
C ASN A 734 1.31 -3.02 21.94
N GLN A 735 0.68 -1.98 22.50
CA GLN A 735 -0.33 -2.12 23.56
C GLN A 735 -1.57 -1.25 23.26
N THR A 736 -2.69 -1.60 23.90
CA THR A 736 -3.94 -0.84 23.86
C THR A 736 -4.27 -0.31 25.26
N ALA A 737 -5.02 0.78 25.33
CA ALA A 737 -5.47 1.41 26.58
C ALA A 737 -6.79 2.17 26.38
N THR A 738 -7.41 2.59 27.47
CA THR A 738 -8.48 3.60 27.49
C THR A 738 -7.96 4.91 28.08
N THR A 739 -8.58 6.02 27.67
CA THR A 739 -8.23 7.36 28.17
C THR A 739 -8.32 7.41 29.70
N GLY A 740 -7.24 7.83 30.36
CA GLY A 740 -7.15 7.88 31.84
C GLY A 740 -6.63 6.62 32.53
N SER A 741 -6.42 5.50 31.81
CA SER A 741 -5.79 4.30 32.38
C SER A 741 -4.25 4.31 32.24
N PRO A 742 -3.50 3.85 33.27
CA PRO A 742 -2.04 3.83 33.23
C PRO A 742 -1.50 2.70 32.35
N VAL A 743 -0.57 3.04 31.46
CA VAL A 743 0.15 2.15 30.54
C VAL A 743 1.57 1.95 31.07
N THR A 744 1.94 0.71 31.40
CA THR A 744 3.30 0.35 31.80
C THR A 744 4.02 -0.33 30.63
N LEU A 745 5.21 0.17 30.29
CA LEU A 745 6.12 -0.47 29.34
C LEU A 745 7.20 -1.29 30.06
N SER A 746 7.78 -2.24 29.32
CA SER A 746 8.98 -2.97 29.67
C SER A 746 9.77 -3.18 28.39
N ALA A 747 10.91 -2.49 28.26
CA ALA A 747 11.78 -2.51 27.09
C ALA A 747 13.15 -3.10 27.45
N SER A 748 13.79 -3.79 26.51
CA SER A 748 15.14 -4.30 26.67
C SER A 748 16.09 -3.66 25.65
N PHE A 749 17.38 -3.70 25.93
CA PHE A 749 18.41 -3.21 25.02
C PHE A 749 19.67 -4.06 25.15
N SER A 750 20.54 -3.98 24.15
CA SER A 750 21.83 -4.67 24.13
C SER A 750 22.87 -3.82 23.41
N ASP A 751 24.08 -3.77 23.93
CA ASP A 751 25.16 -2.91 23.43
C ASP A 751 26.48 -3.71 23.42
N PRO A 752 27.23 -3.75 22.29
CA PRO A 752 28.50 -4.46 22.18
C PRO A 752 29.66 -3.75 22.91
N GLY A 753 29.53 -2.46 23.22
CA GLY A 753 30.43 -1.68 24.05
C GLY A 753 30.37 -2.13 25.50
N ALA A 754 31.17 -3.16 25.84
CA ALA A 754 31.15 -3.77 27.17
C ALA A 754 31.54 -2.81 28.32
N ASN A 755 32.12 -1.65 27.99
CA ASN A 755 32.51 -0.61 28.95
C ASN A 755 31.51 0.55 29.02
N ASP A 756 30.43 0.57 28.23
CA ASP A 756 29.66 1.78 27.93
C ASP A 756 28.57 2.13 28.96
N THR A 757 28.74 1.59 30.15
CA THR A 757 27.94 1.82 31.34
C THR A 757 28.33 3.15 32.02
N PRO A 758 27.39 3.97 32.51
CA PRO A 758 25.94 3.76 32.52
C PRO A 758 25.25 4.24 31.23
N TRP A 759 24.29 3.45 30.75
CA TRP A 759 23.39 3.87 29.67
C TRP A 759 22.31 4.79 30.22
N ALA A 760 22.16 5.97 29.61
CA ALA A 760 21.01 6.84 29.82
C ALA A 760 19.82 6.36 28.97
N TYR A 761 18.59 6.60 29.42
CA TYR A 761 17.39 6.35 28.61
C TYR A 761 16.38 7.48 28.71
N SER A 762 15.58 7.62 27.64
CA SER A 762 14.47 8.57 27.53
C SER A 762 13.30 7.91 26.81
N VAL A 763 12.13 7.92 27.45
CA VAL A 763 10.86 7.47 26.87
C VAL A 763 10.03 8.69 26.51
N ASP A 764 9.99 9.03 25.22
CA ASP A 764 8.98 9.94 24.66
C ASP A 764 7.70 9.15 24.43
N TRP A 765 6.60 9.57 25.05
CA TRP A 765 5.33 8.86 25.01
C TRP A 765 4.48 9.17 23.76
N GLY A 766 4.90 10.12 22.92
CA GLY A 766 4.26 10.42 21.63
C GLY A 766 2.95 11.20 21.71
N ASP A 767 2.56 11.70 22.88
CA ASP A 767 1.37 12.55 23.11
C ASP A 767 1.71 14.01 23.48
N GLY A 768 3.01 14.35 23.52
CA GLY A 768 3.49 15.68 23.94
C GLY A 768 3.64 15.84 25.46
N SER A 769 3.49 14.78 26.25
CA SER A 769 3.88 14.77 27.66
C SER A 769 5.40 14.91 27.84
N ALA A 770 5.84 15.19 29.08
CA ALA A 770 7.26 15.16 29.42
C ALA A 770 7.80 13.72 29.32
N ALA A 771 8.91 13.54 28.60
CA ALA A 771 9.56 12.24 28.46
C ALA A 771 10.06 11.70 29.80
N THR A 772 9.93 10.38 30.01
CA THR A 772 10.43 9.71 31.22
C THR A 772 11.89 9.33 31.04
N THR A 773 12.79 9.97 31.81
CA THR A 773 14.24 9.78 31.71
C THR A 773 14.83 9.04 32.90
N GLY A 774 15.87 8.24 32.67
CA GLY A 774 16.64 7.59 33.73
C GLY A 774 17.99 7.06 33.22
N SER A 775 18.63 6.20 34.00
CA SER A 775 19.83 5.48 33.58
C SER A 775 19.91 4.09 34.21
N THR A 776 20.72 3.21 33.62
CA THR A 776 21.01 1.86 34.13
C THR A 776 22.48 1.51 33.93
N THR A 777 23.04 0.75 34.87
CA THR A 777 24.40 0.19 34.76
C THR A 777 24.43 -1.23 34.21
N SER A 778 23.27 -1.85 33.94
CA SER A 778 23.16 -3.20 33.37
C SER A 778 22.16 -3.29 32.23
N GLN A 779 22.56 -3.99 31.18
CA GLN A 779 21.70 -4.41 30.05
C GLN A 779 20.75 -5.56 30.43
N SER A 780 21.02 -6.29 31.53
CA SER A 780 20.24 -7.46 31.95
C SER A 780 18.87 -7.12 32.58
N SER A 781 18.64 -5.84 32.89
CA SER A 781 17.43 -5.36 33.58
C SER A 781 16.61 -4.53 32.59
N PRO A 782 15.32 -4.86 32.35
CA PRO A 782 14.50 -4.09 31.43
C PRO A 782 14.23 -2.68 31.96
N ILE A 783 14.18 -1.72 31.05
CA ILE A 783 13.72 -0.36 31.30
C ILE A 783 12.21 -0.41 31.48
N THR A 784 11.72 0.00 32.64
CA THR A 784 10.28 0.07 32.96
C THR A 784 9.87 1.50 33.23
N ALA A 785 8.71 1.89 32.71
CA ALA A 785 8.13 3.22 32.90
C ALA A 785 6.59 3.13 32.77
N THR A 786 5.88 4.06 33.39
CA THR A 786 4.40 4.11 33.39
C THR A 786 3.92 5.52 33.08
N HIS A 787 2.91 5.65 32.22
CA HIS A 787 2.30 6.92 31.81
C HIS A 787 0.78 6.76 31.62
N THR A 788 0.03 7.86 31.72
CA THR A 788 -1.42 7.87 31.58
C THR A 788 -1.83 8.86 30.49
N TYR A 789 -2.33 8.33 29.37
CA TYR A 789 -2.79 9.12 28.24
C TYR A 789 -4.13 9.81 28.56
N THR A 790 -4.20 11.13 28.35
CA THR A 790 -5.36 11.98 28.67
C THR A 790 -6.28 12.25 27.48
N ALA A 791 -5.94 11.75 26.29
CA ALA A 791 -6.74 11.84 25.07
C ALA A 791 -6.68 10.52 24.28
N ALA A 792 -7.67 10.31 23.43
CA ALA A 792 -7.75 9.17 22.53
C ALA A 792 -6.93 9.39 21.25
N GLY A 793 -6.37 8.31 20.70
CA GLY A 793 -5.53 8.31 19.51
C GLY A 793 -4.46 7.22 19.56
N THR A 794 -3.67 7.09 18.50
CA THR A 794 -2.50 6.19 18.49
C THR A 794 -1.23 7.01 18.65
N SER A 795 -0.57 6.86 19.80
CA SER A 795 0.71 7.51 20.09
C SER A 795 1.87 6.57 19.78
N THR A 796 2.91 7.09 19.13
CA THR A 796 4.15 6.34 18.88
C THR A 796 5.13 6.61 20.01
N VAL A 797 5.27 5.65 20.92
CA VAL A 797 6.27 5.71 21.99
C VAL A 797 7.65 5.48 21.38
N ARG A 798 8.57 6.41 21.64
CA ARG A 798 9.98 6.33 21.26
C ARG A 798 10.83 6.14 22.52
N ILE A 799 11.38 4.93 22.69
CA ILE A 799 12.40 4.65 23.70
C ILE A 799 13.77 4.89 23.05
N THR A 800 14.50 5.85 23.58
CA THR A 800 15.90 6.13 23.22
C THR A 800 16.80 5.65 24.34
N VAL A 801 17.88 4.94 24.02
CA VAL A 801 18.94 4.54 24.96
C VAL A 801 20.27 5.06 24.42
N THR A 802 21.09 5.66 25.28
CA THR A 802 22.31 6.38 24.92
C THR A 802 23.46 5.86 25.78
N ASP A 803 24.55 5.44 25.14
CA ASP A 803 25.80 5.01 25.77
C ASP A 803 26.58 6.17 26.42
N LYS A 804 27.69 5.83 27.11
CA LYS A 804 28.54 6.80 27.80
C LYS A 804 29.18 7.86 26.88
N ASP A 805 29.41 7.54 25.60
CA ASP A 805 30.12 8.41 24.65
C ASP A 805 29.18 9.15 23.69
N GLY A 806 27.87 8.88 23.77
CA GLY A 806 26.80 9.70 23.20
C GLY A 806 26.18 9.21 21.90
N ALA A 807 26.41 7.96 21.48
CA ALA A 807 25.58 7.37 20.42
C ALA A 807 24.21 6.93 20.98
N ALA A 808 23.22 6.71 20.12
CA ALA A 808 21.83 6.60 20.57
C ALA A 808 21.04 5.54 19.78
N GLY A 809 20.69 4.47 20.48
CA GLY A 809 19.74 3.46 20.06
C GLY A 809 18.30 3.95 20.17
N VAL A 810 17.44 3.59 19.21
CA VAL A 810 16.02 3.96 19.22
C VAL A 810 15.14 2.77 18.89
N GLY A 811 14.20 2.47 19.78
CA GLY A 811 13.11 1.51 19.56
C GLY A 811 11.75 2.20 19.65
N THR A 812 10.85 1.94 18.71
CA THR A 812 9.50 2.54 18.66
C THR A 812 8.40 1.50 18.67
N LYS A 813 7.31 1.78 19.40
CA LYS A 813 6.09 0.97 19.46
C LYS A 813 4.84 1.86 19.49
N SER A 814 3.70 1.34 19.08
CA SER A 814 2.43 2.06 19.20
C SER A 814 1.70 1.75 20.51
N ILE A 815 1.10 2.78 21.09
CA ILE A 815 0.03 2.67 22.09
C ILE A 815 -1.24 3.21 21.45
N THR A 816 -2.28 2.39 21.34
CA THR A 816 -3.60 2.83 20.84
C THR A 816 -4.53 3.07 22.02
N VAL A 817 -4.96 4.32 22.19
CA VAL A 817 -5.78 4.79 23.31
C VAL A 817 -7.19 5.08 22.82
N SER A 818 -8.18 4.36 23.35
CA SER A 818 -9.60 4.59 23.04
C SER A 818 -10.19 5.72 23.89
N ALA A 819 -11.15 6.44 23.33
CA ALA A 819 -11.97 7.41 24.07
C ALA A 819 -12.88 6.67 25.06
N GLY A 820 -13.12 7.28 26.22
CA GLY A 820 -14.18 6.81 27.12
C GLY A 820 -15.55 7.18 26.54
N SER A 821 -16.43 6.19 26.43
CA SER A 821 -17.82 6.37 25.98
C SER A 821 -18.60 7.33 26.89
N ALA A 822 -19.52 8.10 26.31
CA ALA A 822 -20.29 9.10 27.03
C ALA A 822 -21.31 8.48 28.00
N THR A 823 -21.39 9.01 29.21
CA THR A 823 -22.41 8.62 30.20
C THR A 823 -23.74 9.35 29.94
N VAL A 824 -24.85 8.69 30.29
CA VAL A 824 -26.22 9.20 30.14
C VAL A 824 -26.95 9.18 31.49
N THR A 825 -27.93 10.04 31.67
CA THR A 825 -28.73 10.12 32.92
C THR A 825 -30.16 9.66 32.67
N LEU A 826 -30.67 8.83 33.57
CA LEU A 826 -32.06 8.37 33.63
C LEU A 826 -32.58 8.62 35.04
N VAL A 827 -33.68 9.36 35.23
CA VAL A 827 -34.13 9.81 36.55
C VAL A 827 -35.65 9.71 36.72
N GLY A 828 -36.15 9.23 37.87
CA GLY A 828 -37.58 9.01 38.01
C GLY A 828 -38.02 8.38 39.32
N ALA A 829 -39.30 7.98 39.34
CA ALA A 829 -39.99 7.32 40.45
C ALA A 829 -41.21 6.56 39.89
N GLY A 830 -41.93 5.82 40.74
CA GLY A 830 -43.30 5.33 40.52
C GLY A 830 -44.29 5.93 41.53
N ASN A 831 -45.57 5.54 41.43
CA ASN A 831 -46.67 6.06 42.27
C ASN A 831 -46.76 7.60 42.24
N ILE A 832 -47.18 8.15 41.09
CA ILE A 832 -46.94 9.56 40.76
C ILE A 832 -48.05 10.51 41.25
N ALA A 833 -49.10 10.78 40.47
CA ALA A 833 -49.88 12.02 40.59
C ALA A 833 -51.29 11.83 41.16
N ARG A 834 -51.72 12.80 41.98
CA ARG A 834 -53.06 12.85 42.58
C ARG A 834 -53.58 14.28 42.75
N CYS A 835 -54.74 14.54 42.16
CA CYS A 835 -55.45 15.82 42.23
C CYS A 835 -55.89 16.30 43.65
N ASP A 836 -55.58 15.57 44.73
CA ASP A 836 -55.95 15.92 46.12
C ASP A 836 -54.75 16.24 47.03
N ARG A 837 -53.53 16.33 46.47
CA ARG A 837 -52.26 16.59 47.20
C ARG A 837 -51.23 17.29 46.32
N THR A 838 -50.01 17.47 46.84
CA THR A 838 -48.91 18.21 46.19
C THR A 838 -47.53 17.55 46.34
N GLY A 839 -47.47 16.28 46.75
CA GLY A 839 -46.21 15.54 46.88
C GLY A 839 -45.56 15.22 45.53
N ASP A 840 -46.39 15.12 44.51
CA ASP A 840 -46.03 14.93 43.11
C ASP A 840 -45.36 16.18 42.52
N GLU A 841 -45.90 17.37 42.78
CA GLU A 841 -45.26 18.63 42.38
C GLU A 841 -43.90 18.83 43.07
N ALA A 842 -43.82 18.57 44.38
CA ALA A 842 -42.56 18.67 45.12
C ALA A 842 -41.48 17.73 44.57
N THR A 843 -41.87 16.58 44.01
CA THR A 843 -40.97 15.59 43.42
C THR A 843 -40.63 15.92 41.96
N ALA A 844 -41.60 16.39 41.18
CA ALA A 844 -41.38 16.91 39.82
C ALA A 844 -40.37 18.08 39.81
N ALA A 845 -40.41 18.95 40.82
CA ALA A 845 -39.49 20.07 40.97
C ALA A 845 -38.00 19.69 41.04
N ILE A 846 -37.67 18.43 41.36
CA ILE A 846 -36.30 17.92 41.31
C ILE A 846 -35.85 17.73 39.85
N LEU A 847 -36.75 17.17 39.01
CA LEU A 847 -36.50 16.86 37.61
C LEU A 847 -36.24 18.11 36.76
N ASP A 848 -36.82 19.25 37.12
CA ASP A 848 -36.55 20.56 36.49
C ASP A 848 -35.05 20.93 36.46
N THR A 849 -34.25 20.39 37.38
CA THR A 849 -32.80 20.68 37.48
C THR A 849 -31.89 19.56 36.94
N ILE A 850 -32.44 18.38 36.64
CA ILE A 850 -31.65 17.20 36.24
C ILE A 850 -31.85 16.94 34.74
N PRO A 851 -30.83 17.10 33.88
CA PRO A 851 -30.89 16.72 32.47
C PRO A 851 -30.83 15.20 32.30
N GLY A 852 -31.25 14.71 31.12
CA GLY A 852 -31.36 13.28 30.82
C GLY A 852 -32.81 12.82 30.57
N SER A 853 -32.99 11.52 30.39
CA SER A 853 -34.30 10.89 30.26
C SER A 853 -35.00 10.76 31.62
N VAL A 854 -36.33 10.77 31.63
CA VAL A 854 -37.14 10.54 32.82
C VAL A 854 -37.82 9.18 32.74
N PHE A 855 -38.03 8.49 33.85
CA PHE A 855 -38.98 7.36 33.91
C PHE A 855 -40.13 7.66 34.87
N ALA A 856 -41.30 7.09 34.59
CA ALA A 856 -42.48 7.17 35.44
C ALA A 856 -43.07 5.76 35.61
N ASP A 857 -42.76 5.12 36.73
CA ASP A 857 -43.00 3.69 36.95
C ASP A 857 -44.39 3.36 37.49
N GLY A 858 -45.39 3.51 36.62
CA GLY A 858 -46.77 3.11 36.87
C GLY A 858 -47.54 4.00 37.84
N ASP A 859 -48.86 3.83 37.82
CA ASP A 859 -49.82 4.58 38.62
C ASP A 859 -49.66 6.10 38.41
N GLY A 860 -49.45 6.47 37.14
CA GLY A 860 -49.15 7.85 36.75
C GLY A 860 -50.29 8.79 37.13
N ALA A 861 -51.52 8.43 36.75
CA ALA A 861 -52.72 9.16 37.12
C ALA A 861 -53.62 8.30 38.04
N TYR A 862 -53.28 8.25 39.33
CA TYR A 862 -53.95 7.41 40.32
C TYR A 862 -55.49 7.51 40.37
N PRO A 863 -56.15 8.63 39.99
CA PRO A 863 -57.60 8.68 39.74
C PRO A 863 -58.08 7.90 38.50
N GLY A 864 -57.75 6.62 38.44
CA GLY A 864 -58.29 5.63 37.51
C GLY A 864 -57.65 5.59 36.11
N GLY A 865 -56.48 6.20 35.88
CA GLY A 865 -55.75 6.10 34.61
C GLY A 865 -56.43 6.75 33.40
N THR A 866 -57.52 7.51 33.59
CA THR A 866 -58.27 8.13 32.48
C THR A 866 -57.46 9.23 31.77
N PRO A 867 -57.73 9.55 30.48
CA PRO A 867 -57.10 10.68 29.81
C PRO A 867 -57.32 12.00 30.56
N THR A 868 -58.49 12.17 31.17
CA THR A 868 -58.81 13.32 32.02
C THR A 868 -57.95 13.35 33.28
N ALA A 869 -57.81 12.22 34.00
CA ALA A 869 -56.98 12.17 35.21
C ALA A 869 -55.50 12.47 34.92
N TYR A 870 -54.98 12.01 33.77
CA TYR A 870 -53.68 12.44 33.28
C TYR A 870 -53.64 13.96 33.04
N GLY A 871 -54.59 14.50 32.30
CA GLY A 871 -54.68 15.94 32.00
C GLY A 871 -54.96 16.87 33.19
N THR A 872 -55.52 16.37 34.30
CA THR A 872 -55.84 17.19 35.48
C THR A 872 -54.94 16.95 36.68
N CYS A 873 -54.30 15.78 36.80
CA CYS A 873 -53.46 15.45 37.95
C CYS A 873 -51.98 15.32 37.57
N TYR A 874 -51.65 14.64 36.46
CA TYR A 874 -50.26 14.41 36.04
C TYR A 874 -49.68 15.59 35.24
N ASP A 875 -50.45 16.16 34.30
CA ASP A 875 -50.01 17.29 33.46
C ASP A 875 -49.50 18.51 34.25
N PRO A 876 -50.15 18.94 35.36
CA PRO A 876 -49.65 20.07 36.15
C PRO A 876 -48.28 19.82 36.82
N SER A 877 -48.03 18.59 37.27
CA SER A 877 -46.79 18.22 37.97
C SER A 877 -45.78 17.58 37.00
N TRP A 878 -45.75 16.25 36.92
CA TRP A 878 -44.75 15.50 36.16
C TRP A 878 -44.89 15.62 34.63
N GLY A 879 -46.07 15.98 34.12
CA GLY A 879 -46.34 16.09 32.68
C GLY A 879 -45.55 17.18 31.96
N ARG A 880 -45.01 18.18 32.69
CA ARG A 880 -44.04 19.12 32.12
C ARG A 880 -42.77 18.47 31.57
N HIS A 881 -42.45 17.24 32.02
CA HIS A 881 -41.33 16.45 31.52
C HIS A 881 -41.72 15.42 30.44
N LYS A 882 -43.00 15.33 30.05
CA LYS A 882 -43.56 14.30 29.16
C LYS A 882 -42.69 14.01 27.93
N ALA A 883 -42.20 15.05 27.25
CA ALA A 883 -41.38 14.92 26.04
C ALA A 883 -40.07 14.12 26.21
N ARG A 884 -39.61 13.91 27.45
CA ARG A 884 -38.45 13.08 27.80
C ARG A 884 -38.77 11.95 28.78
N THR A 885 -40.05 11.70 29.09
CA THR A 885 -40.49 10.63 29.99
C THR A 885 -40.72 9.33 29.24
N LEU A 886 -40.23 8.25 29.85
CA LEU A 886 -40.38 6.85 29.48
C LEU A 886 -41.39 6.24 30.47
N PRO A 887 -42.67 6.09 30.07
CA PRO A 887 -43.73 5.63 30.94
C PRO A 887 -43.73 4.11 31.07
N VAL A 888 -44.07 3.62 32.25
CA VAL A 888 -44.34 2.21 32.55
C VAL A 888 -45.82 2.09 32.97
N PRO A 889 -46.57 1.06 32.56
CA PRO A 889 -47.95 0.89 32.98
C PRO A 889 -48.03 0.32 34.41
N GLY A 890 -48.78 1.00 35.28
CA GLY A 890 -49.07 0.53 36.63
C GLY A 890 -50.34 -0.30 36.73
N HIS A 891 -50.84 -0.47 37.94
CA HIS A 891 -52.10 -1.20 38.16
C HIS A 891 -53.32 -0.29 38.03
N ARG A 892 -53.22 0.98 38.47
CA ARG A 892 -54.30 1.98 38.39
C ARG A 892 -54.56 2.49 36.97
N ASP A 893 -53.59 2.33 36.08
CA ASP A 893 -53.73 2.68 34.68
C ASP A 893 -54.78 1.81 33.95
N TYR A 894 -55.15 0.67 34.55
CA TYR A 894 -56.20 -0.24 34.09
C TYR A 894 -57.57 -0.05 34.77
N ASP A 895 -57.68 0.76 35.84
CA ASP A 895 -58.93 0.89 36.63
C ASP A 895 -60.12 1.42 35.80
N SER A 896 -59.86 2.19 34.72
CA SER A 896 -60.89 2.66 33.79
C SER A 896 -61.02 1.83 32.50
N SER A 897 -60.11 0.89 32.24
CA SER A 897 -60.07 0.13 30.98
C SER A 897 -59.14 -1.08 31.08
N SER A 898 -59.64 -2.27 30.72
CA SER A 898 -58.84 -3.51 30.70
C SER A 898 -57.71 -3.52 29.65
N THR A 899 -57.59 -2.48 28.83
CA THR A 899 -56.47 -2.25 27.89
C THR A 899 -55.65 -1.02 28.23
N ALA A 900 -55.80 -0.44 29.44
CA ALA A 900 -55.18 0.82 29.86
C ALA A 900 -55.30 1.96 28.82
N SER A 901 -56.44 2.02 28.12
CA SER A 901 -56.61 2.91 26.97
C SER A 901 -56.43 4.40 27.30
N GLY A 902 -56.59 4.80 28.57
CA GLY A 902 -56.31 6.17 29.02
C GLY A 902 -54.82 6.50 29.07
N TYR A 903 -54.01 5.61 29.63
CA TYR A 903 -52.54 5.65 29.63
C TYR A 903 -52.00 5.73 28.18
N PHE A 904 -52.40 4.82 27.28
CA PHE A 904 -51.95 4.86 25.88
C PHE A 904 -52.46 6.08 25.10
N SER A 905 -53.68 6.58 25.38
CA SER A 905 -54.17 7.81 24.74
C SER A 905 -53.38 9.05 25.17
N TYR A 906 -52.87 9.08 26.39
CA TYR A 906 -52.06 10.20 26.88
C TYR A 906 -50.60 10.11 26.41
N TRP A 907 -49.96 8.95 26.52
CA TRP A 907 -48.54 8.77 26.18
C TRP A 907 -48.26 8.55 24.69
N GLY A 908 -49.23 8.02 23.94
CA GLY A 908 -49.05 7.66 22.54
C GLY A 908 -47.88 6.71 22.35
N ALA A 909 -47.08 6.95 21.30
CA ALA A 909 -45.92 6.10 20.95
C ALA A 909 -44.82 6.03 22.03
N GLN A 910 -44.80 6.93 23.02
CA GLN A 910 -43.84 6.84 24.13
C GLN A 910 -44.10 5.64 25.04
N ALA A 911 -45.33 5.13 25.07
CA ALA A 911 -45.71 3.93 25.81
C ALA A 911 -45.52 2.62 25.01
N GLY A 912 -44.80 2.69 23.89
CA GLY A 912 -44.61 1.57 22.97
C GLY A 912 -45.87 1.22 22.18
N ASP A 913 -45.98 -0.05 21.83
CA ASP A 913 -47.12 -0.60 21.07
C ASP A 913 -48.34 -0.82 22.01
N PRO A 914 -49.47 -0.12 21.82
CA PRO A 914 -50.64 -0.23 22.69
C PRO A 914 -51.36 -1.59 22.59
N THR A 915 -50.99 -2.45 21.64
CA THR A 915 -51.47 -3.84 21.58
C THR A 915 -50.64 -4.80 22.43
N LYS A 916 -49.46 -4.36 22.91
CA LYS A 916 -48.52 -5.13 23.75
C LYS A 916 -48.46 -4.57 25.17
N GLY A 917 -48.20 -3.27 25.28
CA GLY A 917 -48.00 -2.57 26.56
C GLY A 917 -46.63 -2.78 27.20
N TYR A 918 -45.66 -3.26 26.44
CA TYR A 918 -44.25 -3.43 26.81
C TYR A 918 -43.37 -3.08 25.61
N TYR A 919 -42.15 -2.61 25.86
CA TYR A 919 -41.21 -2.12 24.84
C TYR A 919 -39.78 -2.06 25.35
N SER A 920 -38.81 -1.92 24.45
CA SER A 920 -37.38 -1.78 24.76
C SER A 920 -36.76 -0.63 23.95
N PHE A 921 -35.61 -0.14 24.42
CA PHE A 921 -34.81 0.87 23.73
C PHE A 921 -33.37 0.90 24.27
N ASP A 922 -32.45 1.38 23.45
CA ASP A 922 -31.08 1.66 23.88
C ASP A 922 -30.97 3.07 24.49
N LEU A 923 -30.30 3.16 25.63
CA LEU A 923 -29.95 4.43 26.29
C LEU A 923 -28.42 4.52 26.43
N GLY A 924 -27.77 4.97 25.36
CA GLY A 924 -26.31 5.02 25.27
C GLY A 924 -25.69 3.61 25.17
N ALA A 925 -24.86 3.26 26.16
CA ALA A 925 -24.26 1.93 26.28
C ALA A 925 -25.18 0.89 26.95
N TRP A 926 -26.36 1.29 27.41
CA TRP A 926 -27.31 0.42 28.11
C TRP A 926 -28.48 0.02 27.23
N HIS A 927 -28.98 -1.19 27.44
CA HIS A 927 -30.28 -1.63 26.93
C HIS A 927 -31.31 -1.52 28.05
N VAL A 928 -32.48 -0.97 27.76
CA VAL A 928 -33.54 -0.74 28.75
C VAL A 928 -34.82 -1.40 28.29
N VAL A 929 -35.35 -2.31 29.11
CA VAL A 929 -36.61 -3.03 28.86
C VAL A 929 -37.71 -2.53 29.81
N VAL A 930 -38.90 -2.30 29.27
CA VAL A 930 -40.06 -1.80 30.00
C VAL A 930 -41.17 -2.82 29.95
N LEU A 931 -41.48 -3.41 31.12
CA LEU A 931 -42.33 -4.58 31.25
C LEU A 931 -43.64 -4.25 31.99
N ASN A 932 -44.73 -4.85 31.52
CA ASN A 932 -46.04 -4.75 32.13
C ASN A 932 -46.22 -5.88 33.16
N SER A 933 -46.00 -5.53 34.43
CA SER A 933 -46.14 -6.45 35.55
C SER A 933 -47.59 -6.76 35.96
N ASN A 934 -48.60 -6.15 35.30
CA ASN A 934 -50.02 -6.31 35.64
C ASN A 934 -50.62 -7.59 35.04
N ASN A 935 -50.24 -8.73 35.62
CA ASN A 935 -50.64 -10.10 35.24
C ASN A 935 -52.16 -10.35 35.20
N THR A 936 -52.99 -9.42 35.68
CA THR A 936 -54.46 -9.48 35.53
C THR A 936 -54.92 -9.21 34.10
N TYR A 937 -54.17 -8.40 33.35
CA TYR A 937 -54.55 -7.93 32.00
C TYR A 937 -53.50 -8.24 30.94
N VAL A 938 -52.21 -8.19 31.27
CA VAL A 938 -51.12 -8.60 30.39
C VAL A 938 -50.31 -9.67 31.10
N SER A 939 -50.34 -10.91 30.60
CA SER A 939 -49.75 -12.04 31.31
C SER A 939 -48.23 -11.89 31.47
N THR A 940 -47.74 -12.31 32.63
CA THR A 940 -46.31 -12.35 33.01
C THR A 940 -45.81 -13.78 33.19
N ALA A 941 -46.62 -14.79 32.81
CA ALA A 941 -46.29 -16.19 32.97
C ALA A 941 -45.18 -16.65 32.01
N ALA A 942 -44.49 -17.74 32.36
CA ALA A 942 -43.53 -18.36 31.45
C ALA A 942 -44.24 -18.85 30.17
N GLY A 943 -43.66 -18.59 29.01
CA GLY A 943 -44.29 -18.80 27.69
C GLY A 943 -45.44 -17.82 27.35
N SER A 944 -45.63 -16.73 28.11
CA SER A 944 -46.55 -15.66 27.71
C SER A 944 -45.94 -14.81 26.58
N PRO A 945 -46.75 -14.15 25.72
CA PRO A 945 -46.21 -13.32 24.63
C PRO A 945 -45.25 -12.22 25.07
N GLN A 946 -45.41 -11.72 26.30
CA GLN A 946 -44.54 -10.72 26.90
C GLN A 946 -43.21 -11.32 27.39
N GLU A 947 -43.25 -12.45 28.07
CA GLU A 947 -42.04 -13.18 28.53
C GLU A 947 -41.23 -13.72 27.34
N THR A 948 -41.92 -14.19 26.29
CA THR A 948 -41.27 -14.74 25.11
C THR A 948 -40.70 -13.63 24.21
N TRP A 949 -41.35 -12.46 24.18
CA TRP A 949 -40.75 -11.24 23.64
C TRP A 949 -39.50 -10.84 24.45
N LEU A 950 -39.59 -10.77 25.79
CA LEU A 950 -38.47 -10.38 26.65
C LEU A 950 -37.23 -11.25 26.40
N ARG A 951 -37.39 -12.58 26.31
CA ARG A 951 -36.29 -13.47 25.95
C ARG A 951 -35.71 -13.20 24.57
N SER A 952 -36.55 -12.91 23.57
CA SER A 952 -36.08 -12.56 22.22
C SER A 952 -35.40 -11.19 22.14
N ASP A 953 -35.78 -10.27 23.01
CA ASP A 953 -35.28 -8.89 23.09
C ASP A 953 -33.91 -8.86 23.78
N LEU A 954 -33.81 -9.52 24.94
CA LEU A 954 -32.56 -9.78 25.66
C LEU A 954 -31.56 -10.62 24.84
N ALA A 955 -32.02 -11.53 23.97
CA ALA A 955 -31.15 -12.28 23.06
C ALA A 955 -30.75 -11.50 21.80
N ALA A 956 -31.42 -10.38 21.49
CA ALA A 956 -31.13 -9.53 20.33
C ALA A 956 -30.25 -8.32 20.67
N THR A 957 -30.20 -7.89 21.94
CA THR A 957 -29.37 -6.76 22.35
C THR A 957 -27.87 -7.08 22.33
N THR A 958 -27.06 -6.11 21.92
CA THR A 958 -25.59 -6.20 21.89
C THR A 958 -24.91 -5.36 22.97
N LYS A 959 -25.70 -4.87 23.95
CA LYS A 959 -25.19 -4.11 25.09
C LYS A 959 -24.75 -5.05 26.21
N GLN A 960 -23.64 -4.73 26.86
CA GLN A 960 -23.23 -5.43 28.08
C GLN A 960 -24.21 -5.18 29.23
N CYS A 961 -24.70 -3.94 29.36
CA CYS A 961 -25.50 -3.52 30.51
C CYS A 961 -27.00 -3.53 30.22
N VAL A 962 -27.78 -4.23 31.04
CA VAL A 962 -29.26 -4.27 30.94
C VAL A 962 -29.93 -3.71 32.20
N LEU A 963 -30.94 -2.86 32.00
CA LEU A 963 -31.84 -2.33 33.02
C LEU A 963 -33.29 -2.69 32.68
N ALA A 964 -34.06 -3.15 33.66
CA ALA A 964 -35.50 -3.39 33.52
C ALA A 964 -36.34 -2.44 34.40
N LEU A 965 -37.44 -1.93 33.85
CA LEU A 965 -38.41 -1.08 34.55
C LEU A 965 -39.78 -1.79 34.57
N PHE A 966 -40.34 -2.06 35.76
CA PHE A 966 -41.71 -2.57 35.90
C PHE A 966 -42.34 -2.35 37.27
N HIS A 967 -43.58 -1.87 37.28
CA HIS A 967 -44.25 -1.37 38.49
C HIS A 967 -44.24 -2.30 39.72
N ASN A 968 -44.60 -3.58 39.61
CA ASN A 968 -44.70 -4.51 40.76
C ASN A 968 -43.35 -5.20 41.05
N PRO A 969 -42.72 -4.98 42.23
CA PRO A 969 -41.47 -5.63 42.61
C PRO A 969 -41.65 -7.13 42.88
N ARG A 970 -40.54 -7.87 42.84
CA ARG A 970 -40.46 -9.27 43.27
C ARG A 970 -40.16 -9.42 44.74
N PHE A 971 -39.17 -8.67 45.24
CA PHE A 971 -38.79 -8.68 46.66
C PHE A 971 -39.10 -7.29 47.24
N TYR A 972 -39.77 -7.27 48.40
CA TYR A 972 -40.13 -6.03 49.09
C TYR A 972 -40.31 -6.29 50.60
N SER A 973 -39.87 -5.37 51.43
CA SER A 973 -40.19 -5.36 52.87
C SER A 973 -41.64 -4.92 53.09
N THR A 974 -42.21 -5.24 54.26
CA THR A 974 -43.64 -5.02 54.50
C THR A 974 -44.00 -4.71 55.95
N THR A 975 -45.17 -4.11 56.16
CA THR A 975 -45.82 -3.96 57.48
C THR A 975 -46.59 -5.21 57.93
N SER A 976 -46.75 -6.19 57.02
CA SER A 976 -47.33 -7.52 57.32
C SER A 976 -46.40 -8.36 58.19
N SER A 977 -46.97 -9.23 59.03
CA SER A 977 -46.21 -10.23 59.80
C SER A 977 -45.73 -11.43 58.95
N THR A 978 -46.15 -11.52 57.69
CA THR A 978 -45.70 -12.52 56.72
C THR A 978 -45.45 -11.90 55.35
N PHE A 979 -44.44 -12.41 54.65
CA PHE A 979 -44.04 -12.01 53.29
C PHE A 979 -43.96 -13.24 52.39
N SER A 980 -44.22 -13.04 51.09
CA SER A 980 -44.01 -14.00 50.01
C SER A 980 -43.57 -13.23 48.76
N PRO A 981 -42.47 -13.59 48.08
CA PRO A 981 -42.04 -12.90 46.85
C PRO A 981 -43.10 -12.96 45.75
N THR A 982 -43.29 -11.86 45.02
CA THR A 982 -44.30 -11.75 43.95
C THR A 982 -44.04 -12.82 42.88
N SER A 983 -44.92 -13.81 42.80
CA SER A 983 -44.71 -15.00 41.96
C SER A 983 -44.98 -14.74 40.48
N SER A 984 -45.86 -13.80 40.15
CA SER A 984 -46.21 -13.45 38.76
C SER A 984 -45.01 -12.92 37.98
N VAL A 985 -44.16 -12.08 38.57
CA VAL A 985 -42.97 -11.50 37.92
C VAL A 985 -41.71 -12.40 38.00
N LYS A 986 -41.81 -13.63 38.54
CA LYS A 986 -40.66 -14.54 38.59
C LYS A 986 -40.09 -14.89 37.20
N PRO A 987 -40.89 -15.15 36.14
CA PRO A 987 -40.33 -15.48 34.83
C PRO A 987 -39.45 -14.36 34.27
N PHE A 988 -39.87 -13.09 34.38
CA PHE A 988 -39.03 -11.95 34.00
C PHE A 988 -37.71 -11.92 34.76
N TRP A 989 -37.73 -12.22 36.06
CA TRP A 989 -36.51 -12.35 36.86
C TRP A 989 -35.61 -13.51 36.40
N ASP A 990 -36.19 -14.67 36.06
CA ASP A 990 -35.44 -15.82 35.55
C ASP A 990 -34.72 -15.48 34.23
N ASP A 991 -35.40 -14.78 33.32
CA ASP A 991 -34.86 -14.37 32.02
C ASP A 991 -33.85 -13.23 32.13
N LEU A 992 -34.15 -12.19 32.93
CA LEU A 992 -33.23 -11.07 33.19
C LEU A 992 -31.95 -11.55 33.88
N TYR A 993 -32.03 -12.53 34.78
CA TYR A 993 -30.85 -13.12 35.43
C TYR A 993 -30.03 -13.97 34.45
N ALA A 994 -30.69 -14.76 33.59
CA ALA A 994 -30.03 -15.51 32.54
C ALA A 994 -29.36 -14.61 31.47
N ALA A 995 -29.86 -13.38 31.30
CA ALA A 995 -29.30 -12.34 30.45
C ALA A 995 -28.34 -11.38 31.18
N HIS A 996 -27.90 -11.70 32.41
CA HIS A 996 -26.97 -10.89 33.21
C HIS A 996 -27.41 -9.42 33.41
N ALA A 997 -28.70 -9.19 33.70
CA ALA A 997 -29.20 -7.85 33.97
C ALA A 997 -28.69 -7.26 35.29
N GLU A 998 -28.38 -5.96 35.27
CA GLU A 998 -27.80 -5.25 36.41
C GLU A 998 -28.84 -4.80 37.41
N LEU A 999 -29.92 -4.23 36.89
CA LEU A 999 -30.85 -3.41 37.63
C LEU A 999 -32.28 -3.77 37.26
N ILE A 1000 -33.11 -3.89 38.29
CA ILE A 1000 -34.57 -3.83 38.18
C ILE A 1000 -35.03 -2.63 39.00
N VAL A 1001 -35.88 -1.79 38.41
CA VAL A 1001 -36.53 -0.67 39.11
C VAL A 1001 -38.03 -0.89 39.13
N ASN A 1002 -38.64 -0.64 40.30
CA ASN A 1002 -40.07 -0.87 40.57
C ASN A 1002 -40.73 0.33 41.27
N GLY A 1003 -42.05 0.47 41.11
CA GLY A 1003 -42.80 1.64 41.54
C GLY A 1003 -43.96 1.42 42.54
N HIS A 1004 -44.37 0.17 42.79
CA HIS A 1004 -45.65 -0.12 43.46
C HIS A 1004 -45.69 0.14 44.98
N MET A 1005 -44.64 -0.19 45.75
CA MET A 1005 -44.64 0.06 47.21
C MET A 1005 -44.28 1.52 47.49
N ARG A 1006 -44.91 2.16 48.47
CA ARG A 1006 -44.83 3.63 48.66
C ARG A 1006 -43.69 4.02 49.60
N ASP A 1007 -42.52 3.49 49.32
CA ASP A 1007 -41.25 3.74 49.97
C ASP A 1007 -40.09 3.67 48.95
N TYR A 1008 -38.86 3.90 49.42
CA TYR A 1008 -37.65 3.56 48.68
C TYR A 1008 -36.99 2.35 49.32
N GLU A 1009 -36.66 1.33 48.54
CA GLU A 1009 -35.95 0.16 49.00
C GLU A 1009 -34.91 -0.30 47.97
N ARG A 1010 -33.73 -0.72 48.42
CA ARG A 1010 -32.67 -1.24 47.56
C ARG A 1010 -32.10 -2.54 48.11
N PHE A 1011 -32.02 -3.54 47.24
CA PHE A 1011 -31.50 -4.86 47.54
C PHE A 1011 -30.03 -5.02 47.15
N ALA A 1012 -29.33 -5.93 47.81
CA ALA A 1012 -28.07 -6.48 47.34
C ALA A 1012 -28.29 -7.30 46.05
N PRO A 1013 -27.26 -7.45 45.18
CA PRO A 1013 -27.32 -8.32 44.01
C PRO A 1013 -27.79 -9.73 44.38
N GLN A 1014 -28.88 -10.19 43.77
CA GLN A 1014 -29.53 -11.45 44.13
C GLN A 1014 -30.10 -12.20 42.93
N THR A 1015 -30.31 -13.51 43.13
CA THR A 1015 -30.90 -14.42 42.14
C THR A 1015 -32.44 -14.33 42.15
N PRO A 1016 -33.13 -14.92 41.15
CA PRO A 1016 -34.59 -15.02 41.11
C PRO A 1016 -35.21 -15.78 42.29
N THR A 1017 -34.42 -16.50 43.11
CA THR A 1017 -34.89 -17.17 44.34
C THR A 1017 -34.64 -16.35 45.60
N GLY A 1018 -33.99 -15.18 45.52
CA GLY A 1018 -33.64 -14.34 46.67
C GLY A 1018 -32.37 -14.79 47.40
N ALA A 1019 -31.53 -15.61 46.76
CA ALA A 1019 -30.17 -15.86 47.24
C ALA A 1019 -29.25 -14.72 46.81
N ALA A 1020 -28.36 -14.25 47.68
CA ALA A 1020 -27.38 -13.24 47.31
C ALA A 1020 -26.35 -13.83 46.33
N ASP A 1021 -26.12 -13.15 45.20
CA ASP A 1021 -25.05 -13.44 44.25
C ASP A 1021 -24.34 -12.13 43.89
N PRO A 1022 -23.16 -11.82 44.49
CA PRO A 1022 -22.43 -10.59 44.22
C PRO A 1022 -21.63 -10.60 42.89
N VAL A 1023 -21.79 -11.63 42.06
CA VAL A 1023 -21.07 -11.85 40.80
C VAL A 1023 -21.99 -11.88 39.58
N ASN A 1024 -23.25 -12.30 39.72
CA ASN A 1024 -24.25 -12.32 38.63
C ASN A 1024 -25.65 -11.84 39.06
N GLY A 1025 -25.82 -11.42 40.31
CA GLY A 1025 -27.12 -11.05 40.86
C GLY A 1025 -27.67 -9.73 40.31
N ILE A 1026 -28.98 -9.66 40.17
CA ILE A 1026 -29.68 -8.42 39.81
C ILE A 1026 -29.89 -7.58 41.07
N ARG A 1027 -29.68 -6.26 40.97
CA ARG A 1027 -29.98 -5.29 42.03
C ARG A 1027 -31.38 -4.70 41.82
N GLU A 1028 -32.31 -5.06 42.69
CA GLU A 1028 -33.67 -4.48 42.72
C GLU A 1028 -33.70 -3.15 43.49
N ILE A 1029 -34.37 -2.13 42.93
CA ILE A 1029 -34.56 -0.81 43.54
C ILE A 1029 -36.03 -0.39 43.42
N ILE A 1030 -36.75 -0.37 44.53
CA ILE A 1030 -38.10 0.19 44.62
C ILE A 1030 -38.00 1.70 44.84
N VAL A 1031 -38.80 2.46 44.11
CA VAL A 1031 -38.83 3.93 44.13
C VAL A 1031 -40.27 4.44 43.95
N GLY A 1032 -41.23 3.95 44.74
CA GLY A 1032 -42.60 4.46 44.75
C GLY A 1032 -42.77 5.81 45.48
N THR A 1033 -41.75 6.67 45.38
CA THR A 1033 -41.60 7.96 46.06
C THR A 1033 -42.09 9.16 45.23
N GLY A 1034 -42.87 8.91 44.17
CA GLY A 1034 -43.19 9.89 43.13
C GLY A 1034 -44.18 10.99 43.52
N GLY A 1035 -45.04 10.76 44.52
CA GLY A 1035 -45.94 11.78 45.08
C GLY A 1035 -47.34 11.32 45.53
N GLU A 1036 -47.78 10.13 45.12
CA GLU A 1036 -49.15 9.65 45.37
C GLU A 1036 -49.43 9.47 46.86
N GLY A 1037 -48.49 8.87 47.59
CA GLY A 1037 -48.67 8.44 48.97
C GLY A 1037 -47.37 7.90 49.56
N GLN A 1038 -47.44 7.49 50.82
CA GLN A 1038 -46.33 6.91 51.57
C GLN A 1038 -46.90 5.80 52.46
N ASP A 1039 -46.19 4.68 52.55
CA ASP A 1039 -46.55 3.59 53.46
C ASP A 1039 -45.91 3.78 54.84
N LEU A 1040 -46.50 3.14 55.86
CA LEU A 1040 -45.94 3.13 57.21
C LEU A 1040 -44.61 2.37 57.23
N PRO A 1041 -43.65 2.73 58.11
CA PRO A 1041 -42.38 2.01 58.24
C PRO A 1041 -42.54 0.50 58.35
N ASN A 1042 -41.85 -0.23 57.47
CA ASN A 1042 -41.93 -1.68 57.39
C ASN A 1042 -41.50 -2.34 58.71
N THR A 1043 -42.23 -3.39 59.11
CA THR A 1043 -42.03 -4.11 60.37
C THR A 1043 -41.37 -5.47 60.14
N LEU A 1044 -41.51 -6.03 58.95
CA LEU A 1044 -40.82 -7.19 58.43
C LEU A 1044 -39.89 -6.74 57.30
N ILE A 1045 -38.61 -6.51 57.65
CA ILE A 1045 -37.53 -6.32 56.67
C ILE A 1045 -37.10 -7.69 56.16
N ILE A 1046 -37.08 -7.87 54.85
CA ILE A 1046 -36.77 -9.16 54.22
C ILE A 1046 -35.26 -9.30 53.92
N PRO A 1047 -34.75 -10.52 53.66
CA PRO A 1047 -33.33 -10.72 53.31
C PRO A 1047 -32.87 -9.86 52.14
N ASN A 1048 -31.57 -9.57 52.12
CA ASN A 1048 -30.86 -8.78 51.09
C ASN A 1048 -31.29 -7.30 50.95
N SER A 1049 -32.30 -6.80 51.68
CA SER A 1049 -32.56 -5.35 51.76
C SER A 1049 -31.36 -4.63 52.39
N GLU A 1050 -30.63 -3.84 51.61
CA GLU A 1050 -29.50 -3.03 52.08
C GLU A 1050 -29.94 -1.66 52.61
N VAL A 1051 -31.03 -1.11 52.05
CA VAL A 1051 -31.62 0.18 52.43
C VAL A 1051 -33.14 0.09 52.31
N ASN A 1052 -33.90 0.45 53.35
CA ASN A 1052 -35.35 0.67 53.31
C ASN A 1052 -35.67 2.04 53.95
N LEU A 1053 -36.43 2.89 53.25
CA LEU A 1053 -36.65 4.30 53.56
C LEU A 1053 -38.11 4.71 53.30
N SER A 1054 -38.99 4.45 54.26
CA SER A 1054 -40.40 4.89 54.25
C SER A 1054 -40.56 6.37 54.68
N ASN A 1055 -41.69 6.99 54.34
CA ASN A 1055 -41.98 8.43 54.51
C ASN A 1055 -41.10 9.38 53.65
N VAL A 1056 -40.51 8.88 52.56
CA VAL A 1056 -39.70 9.67 51.62
C VAL A 1056 -40.51 10.07 50.38
N PHE A 1057 -40.28 11.28 49.87
CA PHE A 1057 -40.63 11.68 48.50
C PHE A 1057 -39.33 12.09 47.80
N GLY A 1058 -39.20 11.77 46.50
CA GLY A 1058 -37.94 11.96 45.78
C GLY A 1058 -37.84 11.15 44.50
N VAL A 1059 -36.70 11.27 43.82
CA VAL A 1059 -36.41 10.56 42.57
C VAL A 1059 -35.11 9.77 42.66
N LEU A 1060 -35.10 8.57 42.08
CA LEU A 1060 -33.90 7.80 41.81
C LEU A 1060 -33.25 8.36 40.53
N LYS A 1061 -32.04 8.90 40.65
CA LYS A 1061 -31.18 9.25 39.52
C LYS A 1061 -30.19 8.11 39.28
N LEU A 1062 -30.26 7.52 38.09
CA LEU A 1062 -29.24 6.64 37.54
C LEU A 1062 -28.31 7.43 36.60
N THR A 1063 -27.01 7.20 36.73
CA THR A 1063 -25.99 7.65 35.79
C THR A 1063 -25.40 6.40 35.15
N LEU A 1064 -25.70 6.19 33.88
CA LEU A 1064 -25.42 4.97 33.14
C LEU A 1064 -24.23 5.21 32.22
N GLY A 1065 -23.20 4.38 32.32
CA GLY A 1065 -21.96 4.44 31.56
C GLY A 1065 -21.66 3.12 30.85
N ASP A 1066 -20.65 3.14 30.00
CA ASP A 1066 -20.18 1.93 29.33
C ASP A 1066 -19.53 1.01 30.37
N GLY A 1067 -20.01 -0.25 30.45
CA GLY A 1067 -19.68 -1.21 31.50
C GLY A 1067 -19.93 -0.76 32.96
N THR A 1068 -20.67 0.33 33.22
CA THR A 1068 -20.75 0.95 34.57
C THR A 1068 -22.08 1.64 34.89
N TYR A 1069 -22.43 1.74 36.17
CA TYR A 1069 -23.55 2.57 36.66
C TYR A 1069 -23.28 3.22 38.02
N ALA A 1070 -23.97 4.33 38.28
CA ALA A 1070 -24.11 4.92 39.61
C ALA A 1070 -25.57 5.29 39.89
N TRP A 1071 -26.02 5.09 41.12
CA TRP A 1071 -27.37 5.45 41.58
C TRP A 1071 -27.33 6.50 42.69
N GLN A 1072 -28.37 7.32 42.77
CA GLN A 1072 -28.56 8.32 43.81
C GLN A 1072 -30.06 8.57 44.04
N LEU A 1073 -30.56 8.33 45.25
CA LEU A 1073 -31.85 8.84 45.70
C LEU A 1073 -31.71 10.32 46.06
N ILE A 1074 -32.49 11.17 45.38
CA ILE A 1074 -32.54 12.62 45.60
C ILE A 1074 -33.90 12.94 46.23
N PRO A 1075 -33.98 13.27 47.53
CA PRO A 1075 -35.23 13.55 48.22
C PRO A 1075 -35.75 14.97 47.91
N VAL A 1076 -37.04 15.20 48.16
CA VAL A 1076 -37.65 16.54 48.07
C VAL A 1076 -37.04 17.50 49.12
N ALA A 1077 -37.04 18.79 48.79
CA ALA A 1077 -36.42 19.82 49.62
C ALA A 1077 -36.98 19.83 51.06
N GLY A 1078 -36.10 19.65 52.04
CA GLY A 1078 -36.44 19.58 53.47
C GLY A 1078 -36.47 18.17 54.06
N GLN A 1079 -36.44 17.12 53.23
CA GLN A 1079 -36.16 15.75 53.67
C GLN A 1079 -34.66 15.43 53.59
N THR A 1080 -34.19 14.50 54.42
CA THR A 1080 -32.75 14.18 54.57
C THR A 1080 -32.41 12.72 54.28
N ALA A 1081 -33.35 11.93 53.77
CA ALA A 1081 -33.15 10.53 53.43
C ALA A 1081 -32.47 10.40 52.06
N THR A 1082 -31.27 9.82 52.03
CA THR A 1082 -30.44 9.71 50.82
C THR A 1082 -29.79 8.33 50.77
N ASP A 1083 -29.67 7.79 49.57
CA ASP A 1083 -28.89 6.59 49.26
C ASP A 1083 -28.09 6.85 47.97
N SER A 1084 -26.90 6.28 47.87
CA SER A 1084 -26.07 6.37 46.67
C SER A 1084 -24.99 5.29 46.61
N GLY A 1085 -24.58 4.94 45.39
CA GLY A 1085 -23.52 3.98 45.15
C GLY A 1085 -23.26 3.79 43.66
N SER A 1086 -22.42 2.80 43.34
CA SER A 1086 -22.04 2.46 41.96
C SER A 1086 -21.75 0.97 41.80
N GLY A 1087 -21.92 0.49 40.57
CA GLY A 1087 -21.55 -0.85 40.15
C GLY A 1087 -20.87 -0.83 38.77
N SER A 1088 -20.27 -1.96 38.42
CA SER A 1088 -19.87 -2.29 37.05
C SER A 1088 -20.90 -3.27 36.49
N CYS A 1089 -20.98 -3.38 35.15
CA CYS A 1089 -21.77 -4.42 34.51
C CYS A 1089 -20.99 -5.75 34.47
N HIS A 1090 -21.73 -6.87 34.44
CA HIS A 1090 -21.20 -8.24 34.42
C HIS A 1090 -20.43 -8.60 33.14
#